data_AF-L9VQ54-F1
#
_entry.id   AF-L9VQ54-F1
#
_cell.length_a   1.000
_cell.length_b   1.000
_cell.length_c   1.000
_cell.angle_alpha   90.00
_cell.angle_beta   90.00
_cell.angle_gamma   90.00
#
_symmetry.space_group_name_H-M   'P 1'
#
loop_
_entity.id
_entity.type
_entity.pdbx_description
1 polymer ?
#
loop_
_entity_poly.entity_id
_entity_poly.type
_entity_poly.pdbx_seq_one_letter_code
_entity_poly.pdbx_strand_id
1 'polypeptide(L)'
;MSGRRRTVSLASDDRARIPFALLAVLLLVSSISIVAVLESRDRPEVDVDQGLAVDRAESIATGEIRHAVVRATDDAAKAPVSSTDGADAAFADAIDSDDVFEQYLALRIYRDVAVSLASTEQEIGHDRTVVASVDRLDWDDSDDLESAIDRIELEQTDDDVLTVTVEDVDLTVEHDGAETVSERRDITISVGTNALGLHDRTSEFEEQLETGFFEADEFYDGFGRYFAARMYPYVWGKAYYDRLVSSDRTFHNLTPNEHTEVMANDAIFALQEASFGTADPYEDHARFLPTVCMANDLTSEAGDIDLDELLGEQLGDEINGSDTFCESDFVDTEGEIDYPEPPTIQEIVLTLLEENIDTDVEIQPHPFADIAYMELVAGLTMDDVESEFNDSLEKHERFNDVYLEEYYDDEPANQDAADAVDGLEEQLADLEKLIDESAPASDLTDDSMETVYDVDIDTSEAGPTKHDQLPRTERPGENWSRVDRSYTTSGGDASVSIDVASDDGTGFDDRELAEIDLEYETDVGVSETWRHDHETDLDPITNVTIPLEQVRTNWKRPVTYSASYGIDADLAEDIEVERESRGLESPFSTDSWNESYGFVGNFEGIEADAVGETFDLDAGSVGGQERELEDEIEGSSRSIVTESDFERAIPYSSDPDIDVEPRDRTLLYDWVIGELNRTHEAVVASVPPHETDLWSMLEQPSPLGEVEDTVRSVEDELVYENTTGSYENTADLLRAEVRKQYFKAIYEHIETVESYHEETIEGGSGMVDDLLGGLLDAGNDLLGAPLEFVESMLDPESRPEDARAPGPDSELLEDTSYQVEGSPTYLSLETVNRTDVPAVRPEGGTLLETHSTSEHASMGTGYFDAVGFPGLPLLPVPSLSFLQLDIYYLEVQGEYARFEVRANSGDPAASDETTYVRQDTRVSFETPPWADQDELVVGSVEPIGFENSLVVPVVVPSPQLLPRGTPGVGDMWQSTNLDVPREECSTAWDDVGASFEPDEQGESDECISDEIDLELPVGG
;
A
#
# COMPACT_ATOMS: atom_id res chain seq x y z
N MET A 1 40.34 38.99 -77.77
CA MET A 1 40.28 38.81 -79.25
C MET A 1 38.80 38.82 -79.62
N SER A 2 38.21 40.00 -79.87
CA SER A 2 38.14 40.71 -81.15
C SER A 2 37.34 39.94 -82.22
N GLY A 3 36.15 40.44 -82.58
CA GLY A 3 35.45 39.88 -83.74
C GLY A 3 33.99 40.26 -84.03
N ARG A 4 33.49 41.46 -83.69
CA ARG A 4 32.24 41.99 -84.28
C ARG A 4 32.33 42.02 -85.83
N ARG A 5 31.19 41.69 -86.49
CA ARG A 5 30.66 42.14 -87.81
C ARG A 5 30.06 40.93 -88.57
N ARG A 6 28.89 40.96 -89.20
CA ARG A 6 27.93 42.02 -89.59
C ARG A 6 26.59 41.33 -89.82
N THR A 7 25.51 41.93 -89.33
CA THR A 7 24.15 41.74 -89.84
C THR A 7 24.12 42.11 -91.32
N VAL A 8 23.75 41.16 -92.18
CA VAL A 8 23.40 41.42 -93.59
C VAL A 8 21.90 41.70 -93.61
N SER A 9 21.56 42.93 -93.97
CA SER A 9 20.19 43.35 -94.25
C SER A 9 19.60 42.51 -95.40
N LEU A 10 18.50 41.80 -95.15
CA LEU A 10 17.69 41.12 -96.18
C LEU A 10 16.91 42.11 -97.09
N ALA A 11 17.03 43.43 -96.88
CA ALA A 11 16.22 44.42 -97.58
C ALA A 11 16.71 44.78 -98.99
N SER A 12 17.81 44.18 -99.50
CA SER A 12 18.40 44.55 -100.79
C SER A 12 18.58 43.40 -101.79
N ASP A 13 17.89 42.27 -101.63
CA ASP A 13 17.90 41.18 -102.63
C ASP A 13 16.54 41.05 -103.32
N ASP A 14 16.47 41.48 -104.58
CA ASP A 14 15.26 41.45 -105.41
C ASP A 14 14.96 40.05 -105.99
N ARG A 15 15.76 39.02 -105.70
CA ARG A 15 15.60 37.68 -106.32
C ARG A 15 14.67 36.73 -105.54
N ALA A 16 14.30 37.06 -104.30
CA ALA A 16 13.43 36.23 -103.46
C ALA A 16 11.94 36.65 -103.46
N ARG A 17 11.56 37.75 -104.14
CA ARG A 17 10.19 38.29 -104.04
C ARG A 17 9.12 37.42 -104.72
N ILE A 18 9.45 36.72 -105.80
CA ILE A 18 8.45 35.93 -106.55
C ILE A 18 8.07 34.61 -105.83
N PRO A 19 9.01 33.80 -105.31
CA PRO A 19 8.65 32.60 -104.56
C PRO A 19 7.94 32.91 -103.24
N PHE A 20 8.37 33.94 -102.50
CA PHE A 20 7.70 34.33 -101.25
C PHE A 20 6.33 34.98 -101.48
N ALA A 21 6.15 35.77 -102.55
CA ALA A 21 4.82 36.25 -102.92
C ALA A 21 3.90 35.11 -103.36
N LEU A 22 4.42 34.07 -104.04
CA LEU A 22 3.63 32.88 -104.38
C LEU A 22 3.30 32.03 -103.16
N LEU A 23 4.22 31.89 -102.18
CA LEU A 23 3.92 31.24 -100.91
C LEU A 23 2.95 32.05 -100.05
N ALA A 24 3.07 33.38 -100.02
CA ALA A 24 2.15 34.26 -99.31
C ALA A 24 0.77 34.27 -99.97
N VAL A 25 0.69 34.29 -101.31
CA VAL A 25 -0.57 34.16 -102.05
C VAL A 25 -1.14 32.74 -101.92
N LEU A 26 -0.31 31.70 -101.91
CA LEU A 26 -0.78 30.33 -101.70
C LEU A 26 -1.26 30.11 -100.26
N LEU A 27 -0.60 30.70 -99.27
CA LEU A 27 -1.05 30.73 -97.87
C LEU A 27 -2.30 31.59 -97.70
N LEU A 28 -2.41 32.72 -98.41
CA LEU A 28 -3.59 33.57 -98.39
C LEU A 28 -4.77 32.88 -99.08
N VAL A 29 -4.53 32.21 -100.21
CA VAL A 29 -5.56 31.46 -100.94
C VAL A 29 -5.92 30.17 -100.21
N SER A 30 -4.98 29.47 -99.56
CA SER A 30 -5.30 28.31 -98.71
C SER A 30 -6.01 28.74 -97.42
N SER A 31 -5.64 29.88 -96.85
CA SER A 31 -6.33 30.51 -95.72
C SER A 31 -7.75 30.90 -96.10
N ILE A 32 -7.95 31.56 -97.25
CA ILE A 32 -9.28 31.93 -97.75
C ILE A 32 -10.09 30.69 -98.15
N SER A 33 -9.44 29.62 -98.66
CA SER A 33 -10.13 28.36 -98.98
C SER A 33 -10.53 27.60 -97.72
N ILE A 34 -9.74 27.64 -96.64
CA ILE A 34 -10.11 27.11 -95.33
C ILE A 34 -11.24 27.95 -94.72
N VAL A 35 -11.18 29.27 -94.82
CA VAL A 35 -12.26 30.16 -94.34
C VAL A 35 -13.55 29.96 -95.14
N ALA A 36 -13.49 29.78 -96.46
CA ALA A 36 -14.67 29.51 -97.27
C ALA A 36 -15.26 28.10 -97.08
N VAL A 37 -14.42 27.10 -96.72
CA VAL A 37 -14.89 25.75 -96.33
C VAL A 37 -15.41 25.72 -94.89
N LEU A 38 -14.96 26.63 -94.01
CA LEU A 38 -15.48 26.79 -92.65
C LEU A 38 -16.74 27.69 -92.60
N GLU A 39 -16.89 28.68 -93.48
CA GLU A 39 -18.10 29.52 -93.60
C GLU A 39 -19.23 28.87 -94.42
N SER A 40 -18.94 27.84 -95.23
CA SER A 40 -19.96 27.06 -95.97
C SER A 40 -20.33 25.75 -95.29
N ARG A 41 -19.79 25.47 -94.11
CA ARG A 41 -20.42 24.55 -93.18
C ARG A 41 -21.53 25.32 -92.48
N ASP A 42 -22.78 24.94 -92.73
CA ASP A 42 -23.82 25.16 -91.74
C ASP A 42 -23.24 24.73 -90.38
N ARG A 43 -23.33 25.61 -89.38
CA ARG A 43 -22.87 25.30 -88.01
C ARG A 43 -23.47 23.93 -87.66
N PRO A 44 -22.70 22.98 -87.11
CA PRO A 44 -23.33 21.77 -86.60
C PRO A 44 -24.33 22.23 -85.53
N GLU A 45 -25.61 22.13 -85.81
CA GLU A 45 -26.62 21.96 -84.77
C GLU A 45 -26.24 20.63 -84.12
N VAL A 46 -25.48 20.73 -83.03
CA VAL A 46 -25.35 19.64 -82.09
C VAL A 46 -26.73 19.59 -81.44
N ASP A 47 -27.54 18.62 -81.85
CA ASP A 47 -28.69 18.20 -81.09
C ASP A 47 -28.13 17.57 -79.81
N VAL A 48 -27.86 18.41 -78.81
CA VAL A 48 -27.45 17.98 -77.48
C VAL A 48 -28.69 17.31 -76.91
N ASP A 49 -28.67 15.97 -76.90
CA ASP A 49 -29.68 15.12 -76.28
C ASP A 49 -30.00 15.66 -74.88
N GLN A 50 -31.27 15.69 -74.48
CA GLN A 50 -31.71 16.36 -73.25
C GLN A 50 -30.94 15.84 -72.00
N GLY A 51 -30.58 14.55 -71.98
CA GLY A 51 -29.74 13.97 -70.93
C GLY A 51 -28.33 14.58 -70.87
N LEU A 52 -27.71 14.92 -72.00
CA LEU A 52 -26.37 15.50 -72.03
C LEU A 52 -26.32 16.94 -71.46
N ALA A 53 -27.45 17.65 -71.42
CA ALA A 53 -27.54 18.95 -70.75
C ALA A 53 -27.65 18.80 -69.22
N VAL A 54 -28.38 17.79 -68.75
CA VAL A 54 -28.50 17.44 -67.31
C VAL A 54 -27.17 16.88 -66.79
N ASP A 55 -26.50 15.97 -67.50
CA ASP A 55 -25.17 15.44 -67.13
C ASP A 55 -24.13 16.57 -66.99
N ARG A 56 -24.30 17.63 -67.79
CA ARG A 56 -23.44 18.82 -67.74
C ARG A 56 -23.81 19.75 -66.58
N ALA A 57 -25.08 19.83 -66.22
CA ALA A 57 -25.56 20.50 -65.02
C ALA A 57 -24.97 19.84 -63.77
N GLU A 58 -25.07 18.51 -63.70
CA GLU A 58 -24.51 17.70 -62.61
C GLU A 58 -23.01 17.95 -62.48
N SER A 59 -22.24 17.88 -63.58
CA SER A 59 -20.79 18.14 -63.54
C SER A 59 -20.43 19.54 -63.01
N ILE A 60 -21.27 20.55 -63.27
CA ILE A 60 -21.08 21.91 -62.73
C ILE A 60 -21.44 21.92 -61.25
N ALA A 61 -22.59 21.36 -60.89
CA ALA A 61 -23.03 21.24 -59.50
C ALA A 61 -22.00 20.49 -58.64
N THR A 62 -21.43 19.39 -59.11
CA THR A 62 -20.34 18.66 -58.43
C THR A 62 -19.13 19.56 -58.15
N GLY A 63 -18.77 20.44 -59.09
CA GLY A 63 -17.66 21.38 -58.91
C GLY A 63 -17.96 22.44 -57.86
N GLU A 64 -19.17 23.00 -57.87
CA GLU A 64 -19.63 24.00 -56.91
C GLU A 64 -19.83 23.41 -55.51
N ILE A 65 -20.45 22.23 -55.41
CA ILE A 65 -20.63 21.48 -54.16
C ILE A 65 -19.26 21.14 -53.55
N ARG A 66 -18.29 20.70 -54.36
CA ARG A 66 -16.91 20.47 -53.87
C ARG A 66 -16.31 21.72 -53.24
N HIS A 67 -16.46 22.87 -53.89
CA HIS A 67 -15.92 24.12 -53.37
C HIS A 67 -16.66 24.62 -52.13
N ALA A 68 -17.97 24.36 -52.04
CA ALA A 68 -18.79 24.66 -50.87
C ALA A 68 -18.41 23.79 -49.67
N VAL A 69 -18.25 22.47 -49.86
CA VAL A 69 -17.84 21.54 -48.80
C VAL A 69 -16.47 21.91 -48.23
N VAL A 70 -15.46 22.14 -49.08
CA VAL A 70 -14.11 22.53 -48.60
C VAL A 70 -14.14 23.80 -47.76
N ARG A 71 -14.96 24.79 -48.13
CA ARG A 71 -15.12 26.02 -47.35
C ARG A 71 -15.84 25.77 -46.02
N ALA A 72 -16.93 25.01 -46.07
CA ALA A 72 -17.71 24.67 -44.89
C ALA A 72 -16.87 23.89 -43.87
N THR A 73 -16.05 22.93 -44.32
CA THR A 73 -15.14 22.17 -43.44
C THR A 73 -14.03 23.03 -42.85
N ASP A 74 -13.41 23.91 -43.64
CA ASP A 74 -12.35 24.82 -43.15
C ASP A 74 -12.90 25.81 -42.12
N ASP A 75 -14.07 26.39 -42.39
CA ASP A 75 -14.66 27.31 -41.44
C ASP A 75 -15.22 26.59 -40.20
N ALA A 76 -15.71 25.35 -40.33
CA ALA A 76 -16.19 24.56 -39.19
C ALA A 76 -15.03 24.15 -38.27
N ALA A 77 -13.86 23.80 -38.81
CA ALA A 77 -12.66 23.53 -38.02
C ALA A 77 -12.21 24.76 -37.19
N LYS A 78 -12.40 25.98 -37.72
CA LYS A 78 -12.05 27.23 -37.00
C LYS A 78 -13.06 27.64 -35.93
N ALA A 79 -14.24 27.05 -35.93
CA ALA A 79 -15.31 27.27 -34.96
C ALA A 79 -16.11 25.96 -34.79
N PRO A 80 -15.51 24.94 -34.16
CA PRO A 80 -16.11 23.64 -33.95
C PRO A 80 -17.10 23.73 -32.80
N VAL A 81 -18.39 23.81 -33.13
CA VAL A 81 -19.45 23.88 -32.11
C VAL A 81 -19.48 22.56 -31.34
N SER A 82 -19.30 22.63 -30.03
CA SER A 82 -19.33 21.49 -29.12
C SER A 82 -20.56 21.52 -28.20
N SER A 83 -21.07 22.71 -27.87
CA SER A 83 -22.27 22.89 -27.05
C SER A 83 -23.33 23.73 -27.77
N THR A 84 -24.59 23.40 -27.49
CA THR A 84 -25.76 24.17 -27.96
C THR A 84 -26.10 25.35 -27.02
N ASP A 85 -25.26 25.61 -26.01
CA ASP A 85 -25.49 26.70 -25.07
C ASP A 85 -25.50 28.07 -25.75
N GLY A 86 -26.56 28.82 -25.46
CA GLY A 86 -26.80 30.12 -26.09
C GLY A 86 -27.18 30.06 -27.57
N ALA A 87 -27.42 28.88 -28.16
CA ALA A 87 -27.95 28.74 -29.51
C ALA A 87 -29.39 29.27 -29.65
N ASP A 88 -29.77 29.61 -30.88
CA ASP A 88 -31.16 29.92 -31.20
C ASP A 88 -32.03 28.67 -31.01
N ALA A 89 -33.26 28.85 -30.50
CA ALA A 89 -34.14 27.73 -30.15
C ALA A 89 -34.43 26.78 -31.33
N ALA A 90 -34.52 27.31 -32.56
CA ALA A 90 -34.73 26.49 -33.75
C ALA A 90 -33.55 25.53 -34.02
N PHE A 91 -32.32 25.96 -33.73
CA PHE A 91 -31.12 25.11 -33.88
C PHE A 91 -31.02 24.12 -32.71
N ALA A 92 -31.17 24.58 -31.47
CA ALA A 92 -31.10 23.72 -30.29
C ALA A 92 -32.16 22.59 -30.30
N ASP A 93 -33.35 22.84 -30.86
CA ASP A 93 -34.42 21.84 -31.00
C ASP A 93 -34.20 20.88 -32.18
N ALA A 94 -33.29 21.19 -33.12
CA ALA A 94 -33.03 20.42 -34.35
C ALA A 94 -31.79 19.51 -34.28
N ILE A 95 -31.01 19.60 -33.19
CA ILE A 95 -29.73 18.92 -33.03
C ILE A 95 -29.82 17.91 -31.87
N ASP A 96 -29.29 16.70 -32.07
CA ASP A 96 -29.05 15.73 -30.98
C ASP A 96 -27.74 16.05 -30.24
N SER A 97 -27.73 15.90 -28.90
CA SER A 97 -26.61 16.28 -28.03
C SER A 97 -25.32 15.51 -28.27
N ASP A 98 -25.39 14.33 -28.87
CA ASP A 98 -24.27 13.39 -28.94
C ASP A 98 -23.42 13.60 -30.22
N ASP A 99 -23.94 14.34 -31.22
CA ASP A 99 -23.29 14.56 -32.52
C ASP A 99 -23.34 16.05 -32.95
N VAL A 100 -23.12 16.97 -31.99
CA VAL A 100 -23.32 18.42 -32.19
C VAL A 100 -22.44 18.94 -33.34
N PHE A 101 -21.17 18.52 -33.40
CA PHE A 101 -20.23 18.99 -34.41
C PHE A 101 -20.59 18.51 -35.81
N GLU A 102 -20.92 17.22 -35.97
CA GLU A 102 -21.29 16.58 -37.23
C GLU A 102 -22.56 17.21 -37.80
N GLN A 103 -23.58 17.41 -36.96
CA GLN A 103 -24.85 18.00 -37.37
C GLN A 103 -24.69 19.50 -37.70
N TYR A 104 -23.85 20.22 -36.94
CA TYR A 104 -23.45 21.59 -37.28
C TYR A 104 -22.72 21.65 -38.64
N LEU A 105 -21.77 20.74 -38.87
CA LEU A 105 -21.04 20.64 -40.14
C LEU A 105 -21.98 20.31 -41.30
N ALA A 106 -22.92 19.39 -41.11
CA ALA A 106 -23.95 19.04 -42.08
C ALA A 106 -24.81 20.27 -42.44
N LEU A 107 -25.33 20.99 -41.45
CA LEU A 107 -26.12 22.20 -41.68
C LEU A 107 -25.30 23.29 -42.40
N ARG A 108 -24.04 23.46 -42.02
CA ARG A 108 -23.13 24.43 -42.64
C ARG A 108 -22.80 24.09 -44.08
N ILE A 109 -22.58 22.81 -44.38
CA ILE A 109 -22.42 22.30 -45.75
C ILE A 109 -23.68 22.59 -46.56
N TYR A 110 -24.87 22.29 -46.02
CA TYR A 110 -26.13 22.58 -46.71
C TYR A 110 -26.27 24.07 -47.05
N ARG A 111 -25.96 24.95 -46.08
CA ARG A 111 -25.96 26.41 -46.24
C ARG A 111 -25.04 26.84 -47.39
N ASP A 112 -23.79 26.38 -47.38
CA ASP A 112 -22.78 26.80 -48.34
C ASP A 112 -23.06 26.24 -49.75
N VAL A 113 -23.59 25.02 -49.83
CA VAL A 113 -24.09 24.43 -51.08
C VAL A 113 -25.25 25.26 -51.63
N ALA A 114 -26.22 25.62 -50.81
CA ALA A 114 -27.35 26.44 -51.22
C ALA A 114 -26.90 27.78 -51.81
N VAL A 115 -25.96 28.46 -51.14
CA VAL A 115 -25.36 29.73 -51.59
C VAL A 115 -24.56 29.57 -52.89
N SER A 116 -23.70 28.55 -52.99
CA SER A 116 -22.86 28.34 -54.19
C SER A 116 -23.71 28.04 -55.42
N LEU A 117 -24.71 27.16 -55.29
CA LEU A 117 -25.60 26.77 -56.38
C LEU A 117 -26.48 27.94 -56.85
N ALA A 118 -27.01 28.75 -55.92
CA ALA A 118 -27.83 29.92 -56.27
C ALA A 118 -27.06 31.00 -57.04
N SER A 119 -25.73 31.05 -56.90
CA SER A 119 -24.87 32.01 -57.60
C SER A 119 -24.49 31.56 -59.02
N THR A 120 -24.80 30.32 -59.38
CA THR A 120 -24.28 29.64 -60.58
C THR A 120 -25.38 29.39 -61.62
N GLU A 121 -25.74 30.43 -62.38
CA GLU A 121 -26.50 30.28 -63.63
C GLU A 121 -25.54 30.16 -64.82
N GLN A 122 -25.67 29.10 -65.63
CA GLN A 122 -24.82 28.93 -66.81
C GLN A 122 -25.61 28.78 -68.11
N GLU A 123 -25.31 29.64 -69.08
CA GLU A 123 -25.84 29.53 -70.45
C GLU A 123 -25.10 28.44 -71.24
N ILE A 124 -25.83 27.42 -71.69
CA ILE A 124 -25.32 26.35 -72.57
C ILE A 124 -25.86 26.58 -73.99
N GLY A 125 -25.00 27.10 -74.88
CA GLY A 125 -25.38 27.37 -76.28
C GLY A 125 -25.88 28.80 -76.48
N HIS A 126 -27.00 28.98 -77.19
CA HIS A 126 -27.57 30.31 -77.46
C HIS A 126 -28.99 30.49 -76.89
N ASP A 127 -29.55 29.46 -76.26
CA ASP A 127 -30.97 29.31 -76.00
C ASP A 127 -31.29 28.33 -74.84
N ARG A 128 -30.31 27.95 -74.01
CA ARG A 128 -30.53 27.10 -72.83
C ARG A 128 -29.76 27.64 -71.62
N THR A 129 -30.43 27.71 -70.48
CA THR A 129 -29.84 28.05 -69.18
C THR A 129 -29.96 26.83 -68.28
N VAL A 130 -28.89 26.53 -67.56
CA VAL A 130 -28.87 25.44 -66.57
C VAL A 130 -28.72 26.05 -65.19
N VAL A 131 -29.55 25.56 -64.28
CA VAL A 131 -29.61 25.99 -62.88
C VAL A 131 -29.60 24.72 -62.03
N ALA A 132 -28.75 24.70 -61.01
CA ALA A 132 -28.79 23.71 -59.95
C ALA A 132 -29.23 24.42 -58.66
N SER A 133 -30.04 23.76 -57.84
CA SER A 133 -30.52 24.32 -56.58
C SER A 133 -30.85 23.22 -55.58
N VAL A 134 -30.78 23.53 -54.30
CA VAL A 134 -31.40 22.75 -53.22
C VAL A 134 -32.66 23.46 -52.73
N ASP A 135 -33.45 22.77 -51.92
CA ASP A 135 -34.66 23.34 -51.33
C ASP A 135 -34.34 24.54 -50.43
N ARG A 136 -35.26 25.51 -50.42
CA ARG A 136 -35.16 26.67 -49.52
C ARG A 136 -35.78 26.33 -48.18
N LEU A 137 -35.08 26.68 -47.12
CA LEU A 137 -35.48 26.46 -45.74
C LEU A 137 -36.05 27.75 -45.13
N ASP A 138 -36.97 27.59 -44.19
CA ASP A 138 -37.23 28.58 -43.14
C ASP A 138 -36.19 28.39 -42.01
N TRP A 139 -35.28 29.34 -41.86
CA TRP A 139 -34.14 29.22 -40.91
C TRP A 139 -34.55 29.48 -39.45
N ASP A 140 -35.80 29.86 -39.21
CA ASP A 140 -36.44 30.03 -37.91
C ASP A 140 -37.25 28.78 -37.46
N ASP A 141 -37.30 27.71 -38.29
CA ASP A 141 -38.11 26.51 -38.04
C ASP A 141 -37.22 25.27 -37.87
N SER A 142 -37.35 24.59 -36.73
CA SER A 142 -36.53 23.43 -36.37
C SER A 142 -36.73 22.24 -37.32
N ASP A 143 -37.96 21.99 -37.80
CA ASP A 143 -38.24 20.86 -38.69
C ASP A 143 -37.55 21.04 -40.06
N ASP A 144 -37.42 22.30 -40.52
CA ASP A 144 -36.72 22.64 -41.76
C ASP A 144 -35.18 22.53 -41.59
N LEU A 145 -34.63 22.85 -40.41
CA LEU A 145 -33.21 22.67 -40.10
C LEU A 145 -32.83 21.19 -39.97
N GLU A 146 -33.62 20.39 -39.24
CA GLU A 146 -33.47 18.93 -39.15
C GLU A 146 -33.49 18.30 -40.55
N SER A 147 -34.47 18.69 -41.38
CA SER A 147 -34.55 18.24 -42.78
C SER A 147 -33.33 18.63 -43.63
N ALA A 148 -32.58 19.67 -43.26
CA ALA A 148 -31.39 20.11 -43.98
C ALA A 148 -30.15 19.32 -43.55
N ILE A 149 -30.05 19.01 -42.26
CA ILE A 149 -29.03 18.13 -41.68
C ILE A 149 -29.16 16.73 -42.28
N ASP A 150 -30.38 16.16 -42.27
CA ASP A 150 -30.68 14.84 -42.83
C ASP A 150 -30.34 14.68 -44.32
N ARG A 151 -30.28 15.79 -45.07
CA ARG A 151 -29.94 15.78 -46.51
C ARG A 151 -28.45 15.72 -46.80
N ILE A 152 -27.62 15.85 -45.77
CA ILE A 152 -26.18 15.81 -45.87
C ILE A 152 -25.69 14.57 -45.13
N GLU A 153 -25.34 13.54 -45.88
CA GLU A 153 -24.70 12.35 -45.33
C GLU A 153 -23.18 12.58 -45.33
N LEU A 154 -22.57 12.41 -44.17
CA LEU A 154 -21.13 12.53 -43.94
C LEU A 154 -20.56 11.14 -43.69
N GLU A 155 -19.61 10.70 -44.52
CA GLU A 155 -18.87 9.46 -44.33
C GLU A 155 -17.37 9.78 -44.38
N GLN A 156 -16.68 9.55 -43.27
CA GLN A 156 -15.21 9.64 -43.23
C GLN A 156 -14.61 8.25 -43.47
N THR A 157 -13.47 8.24 -44.16
CA THR A 157 -12.62 7.05 -44.32
C THR A 157 -11.31 7.25 -43.57
N ASP A 158 -10.66 6.16 -43.17
CA ASP A 158 -9.40 6.12 -42.40
C ASP A 158 -8.23 6.96 -42.99
N ASP A 159 -8.39 7.45 -44.23
CA ASP A 159 -7.40 8.21 -45.01
C ASP A 159 -7.62 9.76 -44.96
N ASP A 160 -8.33 10.30 -43.96
CA ASP A 160 -8.71 11.74 -43.87
C ASP A 160 -9.46 12.27 -45.12
N VAL A 161 -10.30 11.39 -45.69
CA VAL A 161 -11.14 11.70 -46.85
C VAL A 161 -12.59 11.73 -46.39
N LEU A 162 -13.22 12.90 -46.50
CA LEU A 162 -14.64 13.10 -46.25
C LEU A 162 -15.42 12.89 -47.55
N THR A 163 -16.31 11.90 -47.53
CA THR A 163 -17.31 11.69 -48.56
C THR A 163 -18.61 12.34 -48.10
N VAL A 164 -19.10 13.28 -48.90
CA VAL A 164 -20.34 14.02 -48.65
C VAL A 164 -21.35 13.66 -49.73
N THR A 165 -22.52 13.19 -49.32
CA THR A 165 -23.67 13.04 -50.22
C THR A 165 -24.67 14.15 -49.94
N VAL A 166 -24.93 14.98 -50.96
CA VAL A 166 -26.02 15.97 -50.92
C VAL A 166 -27.24 15.35 -51.61
N GLU A 167 -28.27 15.06 -50.83
CA GLU A 167 -29.50 14.46 -51.33
C GLU A 167 -30.41 15.48 -52.06
N ASP A 168 -31.20 14.99 -53.01
CA ASP A 168 -32.30 15.74 -53.63
C ASP A 168 -31.93 17.06 -54.35
N VAL A 169 -30.72 17.15 -54.93
CA VAL A 169 -30.30 18.34 -55.71
C VAL A 169 -31.14 18.49 -56.98
N ASP A 170 -31.88 19.60 -57.10
CA ASP A 170 -32.75 19.90 -58.23
C ASP A 170 -31.94 20.51 -59.40
N LEU A 171 -31.76 19.72 -60.46
CA LEU A 171 -31.10 20.12 -61.71
C LEU A 171 -32.14 20.55 -62.74
N THR A 172 -32.18 21.84 -63.06
CA THR A 172 -33.16 22.44 -63.97
C THR A 172 -32.50 22.94 -65.25
N VAL A 173 -33.06 22.53 -66.40
CA VAL A 173 -32.67 23.04 -67.72
C VAL A 173 -33.84 23.85 -68.29
N GLU A 174 -33.60 25.14 -68.49
CA GLU A 174 -34.54 26.06 -69.11
C GLU A 174 -34.18 26.29 -70.59
N HIS A 175 -35.15 26.11 -71.48
CA HIS A 175 -35.01 26.45 -72.90
C HIS A 175 -35.84 27.67 -73.28
N ASP A 176 -35.26 28.55 -74.11
CA ASP A 176 -35.81 29.84 -74.53
C ASP A 176 -37.09 29.66 -75.40
N GLY A 177 -38.22 29.36 -74.74
CA GLY A 177 -39.46 28.91 -75.39
C GLY A 177 -40.46 28.09 -74.57
N ALA A 178 -40.22 27.84 -73.27
CA ALA A 178 -41.15 27.27 -72.27
C ALA A 178 -41.13 25.74 -72.03
N GLU A 179 -40.05 25.03 -72.37
CA GLU A 179 -39.83 23.66 -71.88
C GLU A 179 -38.77 23.71 -70.78
N THR A 180 -39.23 23.53 -69.53
CA THR A 180 -38.38 23.37 -68.33
C THR A 180 -38.38 21.89 -67.98
N VAL A 181 -37.20 21.29 -67.89
CA VAL A 181 -37.02 19.93 -67.38
C VAL A 181 -36.28 20.05 -66.06
N SER A 182 -36.84 19.48 -65.00
CA SER A 182 -36.20 19.38 -63.68
C SER A 182 -36.02 17.91 -63.32
N GLU A 183 -34.89 17.58 -62.72
CA GLU A 183 -34.56 16.24 -62.24
C GLU A 183 -33.81 16.35 -60.92
N ARG A 184 -34.21 15.56 -59.93
CA ARG A 184 -33.49 15.46 -58.65
C ARG A 184 -32.47 14.35 -58.69
N ARG A 185 -31.29 14.63 -58.16
CA ARG A 185 -30.17 13.71 -58.09
C ARG A 185 -29.42 13.90 -56.78
N ASP A 186 -29.01 12.79 -56.20
CA ASP A 186 -28.07 12.79 -55.09
C ASP A 186 -26.66 12.95 -55.69
N ILE A 187 -25.90 13.88 -55.15
CA ILE A 187 -24.54 14.18 -55.62
C ILE A 187 -23.57 13.84 -54.50
N THR A 188 -22.85 12.73 -54.68
CA THR A 188 -21.76 12.32 -53.79
C THR A 188 -20.43 12.87 -54.28
N ILE A 189 -19.68 13.49 -53.37
CA ILE A 189 -18.31 13.96 -53.62
C ILE A 189 -17.38 13.49 -52.52
N SER A 190 -16.12 13.26 -52.86
CA SER A 190 -15.05 13.05 -51.87
C SER A 190 -14.09 14.23 -51.91
N VAL A 191 -13.74 14.73 -50.73
CA VAL A 191 -12.79 15.82 -50.50
C VAL A 191 -11.74 15.35 -49.51
N GLY A 192 -10.47 15.68 -49.76
CA GLY A 192 -9.43 15.55 -48.74
C GLY A 192 -9.59 16.72 -47.77
N THR A 193 -9.89 16.43 -46.51
CA THR A 193 -10.03 17.43 -45.47
C THR A 193 -9.65 16.82 -44.14
N ASN A 194 -8.86 17.57 -43.36
CA ASN A 194 -8.44 17.13 -42.04
C ASN A 194 -9.42 17.58 -40.95
N ALA A 195 -10.55 18.22 -41.30
CA ALA A 195 -11.42 18.86 -40.30
C ALA A 195 -12.02 17.85 -39.30
N LEU A 196 -12.56 16.72 -39.79
CA LEU A 196 -13.09 15.66 -38.92
C LEU A 196 -11.97 14.90 -38.21
N GLY A 197 -10.90 14.51 -38.92
CA GLY A 197 -9.77 13.83 -38.28
C GLY A 197 -9.01 14.67 -37.25
N LEU A 198 -9.08 16.00 -37.33
CA LEU A 198 -8.63 16.93 -36.28
C LEU A 198 -9.65 17.03 -35.14
N HIS A 199 -10.96 17.01 -35.44
CA HIS A 199 -12.00 16.95 -34.43
C HIS A 199 -11.85 15.68 -33.59
N ASP A 200 -11.83 14.51 -34.23
CA ASP A 200 -11.69 13.19 -33.58
C ASP A 200 -10.47 13.14 -32.67
N ARG A 201 -9.29 13.52 -33.16
CA ARG A 201 -8.05 13.54 -32.36
C ARG A 201 -8.07 14.55 -31.22
N THR A 202 -8.75 15.68 -31.39
CA THR A 202 -8.86 16.68 -30.30
C THR A 202 -9.85 16.20 -29.24
N SER A 203 -10.95 15.57 -29.66
CA SER A 203 -11.91 14.94 -28.74
C SER A 203 -11.28 13.76 -28.00
N GLU A 204 -10.46 12.94 -28.68
CA GLU A 204 -9.69 11.86 -28.06
C GLU A 204 -8.65 12.41 -27.06
N PHE A 205 -7.96 13.50 -27.39
CA PHE A 205 -7.06 14.17 -26.45
C PHE A 205 -7.79 14.68 -25.21
N GLU A 206 -8.96 15.29 -25.37
CA GLU A 206 -9.80 15.78 -24.27
C GLU A 206 -10.33 14.62 -23.40
N GLU A 207 -10.85 13.55 -24.02
CA GLU A 207 -11.27 12.33 -23.32
C GLU A 207 -10.11 11.75 -22.51
N GLN A 208 -8.92 11.64 -23.12
CA GLN A 208 -7.75 11.13 -22.42
C GLN A 208 -7.27 12.07 -21.30
N LEU A 209 -7.49 13.38 -21.38
CA LEU A 209 -7.19 14.32 -20.29
C LEU A 209 -8.09 14.09 -19.08
N GLU A 210 -9.34 13.69 -19.31
CA GLU A 210 -10.32 13.39 -18.26
C GLU A 210 -10.15 11.97 -17.70
N THR A 211 -9.59 11.02 -18.47
CA THR A 211 -9.38 9.63 -18.03
C THR A 211 -8.55 9.55 -16.74
N GLY A 212 -9.18 9.08 -15.67
CA GLY A 212 -8.54 8.84 -14.37
C GLY A 212 -7.53 7.69 -14.38
N PHE A 213 -6.69 7.61 -13.34
CA PHE A 213 -5.68 6.55 -13.22
C PHE A 213 -6.29 5.12 -13.28
N PHE A 214 -7.48 4.92 -12.69
CA PHE A 214 -8.16 3.61 -12.63
C PHE A 214 -9.08 3.32 -13.82
N GLU A 215 -9.37 4.33 -14.65
CA GLU A 215 -10.27 4.21 -15.80
C GLU A 215 -9.55 3.76 -17.09
N ALA A 216 -8.22 3.86 -17.10
CA ALA A 216 -7.40 3.44 -18.23
C ALA A 216 -7.53 1.93 -18.53
N ASP A 217 -7.88 1.60 -19.78
CA ASP A 217 -8.02 0.23 -20.32
C ASP A 217 -6.66 -0.51 -20.48
N GLU A 218 -6.67 -1.75 -21.01
CA GLU A 218 -5.52 -2.68 -21.20
C GLU A 218 -4.28 -2.10 -21.93
N PHE A 219 -4.31 -0.87 -22.44
CA PHE A 219 -3.23 -0.23 -23.22
C PHE A 219 -2.38 0.82 -22.48
N TYR A 220 -2.66 1.12 -21.20
CA TYR A 220 -1.93 2.13 -20.40
C TYR A 220 -2.09 3.59 -20.87
N ASP A 221 -3.25 3.98 -21.39
CA ASP A 221 -3.48 5.32 -21.96
C ASP A 221 -4.35 6.21 -21.04
N GLY A 222 -4.08 7.53 -21.00
CA GLY A 222 -4.85 8.54 -20.24
C GLY A 222 -4.02 9.37 -19.26
N PHE A 223 -4.44 10.62 -19.01
CA PHE A 223 -3.72 11.61 -18.20
C PHE A 223 -3.41 11.10 -16.79
N GLY A 224 -4.36 10.45 -16.10
CA GLY A 224 -4.11 9.93 -14.76
C GLY A 224 -2.93 8.95 -14.68
N ARG A 225 -2.70 8.12 -15.72
CA ARG A 225 -1.55 7.21 -15.81
C ARG A 225 -0.25 7.95 -16.14
N TYR A 226 -0.28 8.87 -17.10
CA TYR A 226 0.87 9.70 -17.46
C TYR A 226 1.31 10.59 -16.28
N PHE A 227 0.35 11.09 -15.50
CA PHE A 227 0.57 11.88 -14.30
C PHE A 227 1.13 11.03 -13.16
N ALA A 228 0.54 9.86 -12.89
CA ALA A 228 1.05 8.91 -11.90
C ALA A 228 2.47 8.43 -12.20
N ALA A 229 2.81 8.22 -13.48
CA ALA A 229 4.15 7.82 -13.92
C ALA A 229 5.25 8.82 -13.50
N ARG A 230 4.87 10.06 -13.23
CA ARG A 230 5.75 11.15 -12.81
C ARG A 230 5.67 11.39 -11.31
N MET A 231 4.44 11.43 -10.76
CA MET A 231 4.20 11.68 -9.35
C MET A 231 4.68 10.54 -8.46
N TYR A 232 4.42 9.27 -8.80
CA TYR A 232 4.74 8.15 -7.91
C TYR A 232 6.25 8.05 -7.63
N PRO A 233 7.15 7.99 -8.64
CA PRO A 233 8.58 7.96 -8.37
C PRO A 233 9.07 9.17 -7.59
N TYR A 234 8.49 10.35 -7.83
CA TYR A 234 8.88 11.59 -7.15
C TYR A 234 8.49 11.59 -5.67
N VAL A 235 7.24 11.27 -5.36
CA VAL A 235 6.73 11.20 -3.99
C VAL A 235 7.41 10.09 -3.20
N TRP A 236 7.60 8.92 -3.81
CA TRP A 236 8.35 7.82 -3.21
C TRP A 236 9.80 8.23 -2.96
N GLY A 237 10.45 8.88 -3.93
CA GLY A 237 11.81 9.38 -3.78
C GLY A 237 11.95 10.31 -2.56
N LYS A 238 11.05 11.29 -2.45
CA LYS A 238 10.99 12.19 -1.30
C LYS A 238 10.70 11.46 0.01
N ALA A 239 9.72 10.56 0.01
CA ALA A 239 9.35 9.80 1.20
C ALA A 239 10.50 8.95 1.75
N TYR A 240 11.21 8.23 0.87
CA TYR A 240 12.37 7.43 1.24
C TYR A 240 13.53 8.30 1.67
N TYR A 241 13.75 9.47 1.04
CA TYR A 241 14.76 10.42 1.48
C TYR A 241 14.46 10.96 2.89
N ASP A 242 13.23 11.44 3.12
CA ASP A 242 12.76 11.94 4.41
C ASP A 242 12.89 10.89 5.51
N ARG A 243 12.64 9.62 5.16
CA ARG A 243 12.73 8.49 6.08
C ARG A 243 14.16 8.07 6.40
N LEU A 244 15.05 8.04 5.40
CA LEU A 244 16.36 7.38 5.53
C LEU A 244 17.53 8.33 5.78
N VAL A 245 17.42 9.59 5.38
CA VAL A 245 18.55 10.54 5.46
C VAL A 245 18.44 11.45 6.68
N SER A 246 17.23 11.86 7.05
CA SER A 246 17.01 12.94 8.00
C SER A 246 16.31 12.50 9.28
N SER A 247 16.90 12.80 10.44
CA SER A 247 16.23 12.61 11.75
C SER A 247 15.14 13.66 12.02
N ASP A 248 15.26 14.82 11.37
CA ASP A 248 14.20 15.86 11.29
C ASP A 248 13.53 15.73 9.92
N ARG A 249 12.22 15.99 9.79
CA ARG A 249 11.57 15.90 8.47
C ARG A 249 12.15 16.95 7.52
N THR A 250 12.57 16.49 6.35
CA THR A 250 13.17 17.28 5.28
C THR A 250 12.09 18.03 4.51
N PHE A 251 11.01 17.34 4.14
CA PHE A 251 9.96 17.90 3.29
C PHE A 251 8.77 18.35 4.11
N HIS A 252 8.32 19.58 3.86
CA HIS A 252 7.12 20.12 4.52
C HIS A 252 5.82 19.58 3.92
N ASN A 253 5.83 19.29 2.61
CA ASN A 253 4.76 18.69 1.83
C ASN A 253 5.43 17.81 0.77
N LEU A 254 5.05 16.53 0.65
CA LEU A 254 5.66 15.64 -0.35
C LEU A 254 5.23 15.99 -1.78
N THR A 255 4.03 16.57 -1.92
CA THR A 255 3.39 16.95 -3.17
C THR A 255 2.97 18.42 -3.18
N PRO A 256 3.92 19.37 -3.05
CA PRO A 256 3.60 20.79 -3.15
C PRO A 256 2.90 21.09 -4.47
N ASN A 257 1.91 21.99 -4.44
CA ASN A 257 1.14 22.40 -5.62
C ASN A 257 2.05 22.81 -6.80
N GLU A 258 3.14 23.52 -6.53
CA GLU A 258 4.12 23.93 -7.55
C GLU A 258 4.85 22.76 -8.22
N HIS A 259 5.05 21.65 -7.51
CA HIS A 259 5.64 20.41 -8.07
C HIS A 259 4.60 19.61 -8.85
N THR A 260 3.37 19.54 -8.34
CA THR A 260 2.21 18.96 -9.02
C THR A 260 1.96 19.65 -10.37
N GLU A 261 2.09 20.98 -10.44
CA GLU A 261 2.01 21.78 -11.68
C GLU A 261 3.01 21.31 -12.76
N VAL A 262 4.27 21.08 -12.38
CA VAL A 262 5.32 20.60 -13.30
C VAL A 262 4.98 19.22 -13.83
N MET A 263 4.54 18.33 -12.95
CA MET A 263 4.25 16.92 -13.26
C MET A 263 3.00 16.78 -14.13
N ALA A 264 1.98 17.61 -13.89
CA ALA A 264 0.78 17.68 -14.71
C ALA A 264 1.09 18.19 -16.12
N ASN A 265 1.84 19.28 -16.26
CA ASN A 265 2.20 19.79 -17.59
C ASN A 265 3.04 18.78 -18.39
N ASP A 266 4.02 18.13 -17.77
CA ASP A 266 4.79 17.07 -18.42
C ASP A 266 3.90 15.90 -18.88
N ALA A 267 2.91 15.50 -18.08
CA ALA A 267 1.93 14.50 -18.48
C ALA A 267 1.07 14.96 -19.67
N ILE A 268 0.62 16.21 -19.68
CA ILE A 268 -0.19 16.79 -20.78
C ILE A 268 0.60 16.79 -22.09
N PHE A 269 1.86 17.19 -22.09
CA PHE A 269 2.66 17.20 -23.33
C PHE A 269 2.93 15.80 -23.86
N ALA A 270 3.20 14.82 -22.98
CA ALA A 270 3.31 13.43 -23.40
C ALA A 270 1.99 12.91 -24.00
N LEU A 271 0.85 13.36 -23.46
CA LEU A 271 -0.46 13.05 -24.02
C LEU A 271 -0.71 13.71 -25.38
N GLN A 272 -0.20 14.93 -25.60
CA GLN A 272 -0.21 15.57 -26.92
C GLN A 272 0.63 14.76 -27.93
N GLU A 273 1.84 14.30 -27.56
CA GLU A 273 2.65 13.44 -28.43
C GLU A 273 1.95 12.10 -28.71
N ALA A 274 1.25 11.52 -27.73
CA ALA A 274 0.46 10.31 -27.91
C ALA A 274 -0.73 10.52 -28.87
N SER A 275 -1.51 11.59 -28.70
CA SER A 275 -2.72 11.87 -29.48
C SER A 275 -2.43 12.38 -30.90
N PHE A 276 -1.44 13.27 -31.05
CA PHE A 276 -1.16 13.96 -32.32
C PHE A 276 0.14 13.52 -33.00
N GLY A 277 0.98 12.72 -32.33
CA GLY A 277 2.33 12.36 -32.78
C GLY A 277 3.36 13.49 -32.60
N THR A 278 2.97 14.60 -31.95
CA THR A 278 3.80 15.77 -31.62
C THR A 278 3.17 16.54 -30.46
N ALA A 279 3.98 17.19 -29.65
CA ALA A 279 3.54 18.17 -28.65
C ALA A 279 3.69 19.62 -29.18
N ASP A 280 3.33 20.61 -28.36
CA ASP A 280 3.61 22.01 -28.62
C ASP A 280 5.12 22.24 -28.85
N PRO A 281 5.53 22.91 -29.94
CA PRO A 281 6.96 23.10 -30.25
C PRO A 281 7.72 23.95 -29.23
N TYR A 282 7.02 24.61 -28.30
CA TYR A 282 7.60 25.39 -27.22
C TYR A 282 7.62 24.65 -25.88
N GLU A 283 7.24 23.37 -25.82
CA GLU A 283 7.22 22.54 -24.60
C GLU A 283 8.51 22.69 -23.78
N ASP A 284 9.66 22.35 -24.37
CA ASP A 284 10.96 22.35 -23.65
C ASP A 284 11.24 23.71 -23.01
N HIS A 285 10.96 24.78 -23.77
CA HIS A 285 11.18 26.15 -23.31
C HIS A 285 10.22 26.54 -22.18
N ALA A 286 8.96 26.10 -22.28
CA ALA A 286 7.94 26.42 -21.30
C ALA A 286 8.12 25.64 -19.99
N ARG A 287 8.59 24.39 -20.08
CA ARG A 287 8.86 23.52 -18.92
C ARG A 287 10.18 23.81 -18.23
N PHE A 288 11.16 24.38 -18.93
CA PHE A 288 12.53 24.53 -18.43
C PHE A 288 12.60 25.24 -17.08
N LEU A 289 12.05 26.44 -16.97
CA LEU A 289 12.15 27.24 -15.75
C LEU A 289 11.41 26.59 -14.56
N PRO A 290 10.13 26.16 -14.70
CA PRO A 290 9.44 25.43 -13.62
C PRO A 290 10.18 24.16 -13.17
N THR A 291 10.69 23.34 -14.10
CA THR A 291 11.40 22.10 -13.77
C THR A 291 12.69 22.38 -13.00
N VAL A 292 13.46 23.39 -13.41
CA VAL A 292 14.68 23.82 -12.72
C VAL A 292 14.36 24.38 -11.33
N CYS A 293 13.27 25.13 -11.19
CA CYS A 293 12.86 25.69 -9.90
C CYS A 293 12.37 24.62 -8.93
N MET A 294 11.63 23.61 -9.39
CA MET A 294 11.32 22.41 -8.61
C MET A 294 12.60 21.68 -8.16
N ALA A 295 13.57 21.47 -9.06
CA ALA A 295 14.82 20.81 -8.69
C ALA A 295 15.63 21.62 -7.67
N ASN A 296 15.65 22.96 -7.80
CA ASN A 296 16.28 23.85 -6.85
C ASN A 296 15.55 23.85 -5.49
N ASP A 297 14.22 23.85 -5.48
CA ASP A 297 13.41 23.76 -4.27
C ASP A 297 13.72 22.46 -3.52
N LEU A 298 13.68 21.32 -4.24
CA LEU A 298 14.07 20.02 -3.73
C LEU A 298 15.50 20.01 -3.17
N THR A 299 16.45 20.68 -3.84
CA THR A 299 17.84 20.82 -3.37
C THR A 299 17.92 21.66 -2.09
N SER A 300 17.08 22.70 -1.98
CA SER A 300 17.06 23.59 -0.82
C SER A 300 16.50 22.93 0.43
N GLU A 301 15.54 22.01 0.25
CA GLU A 301 14.97 21.17 1.31
C GLU A 301 15.92 20.02 1.67
N ALA A 302 16.35 19.21 0.68
CA ALA A 302 17.16 18.02 0.88
C ALA A 302 18.65 18.33 1.20
N GLY A 303 19.18 19.46 0.78
CA GLY A 303 20.52 19.95 1.16
C GLY A 303 21.72 19.40 0.38
N ASP A 304 21.59 18.27 -0.34
CA ASP A 304 22.72 17.54 -0.95
C ASP A 304 22.46 17.03 -2.40
N ILE A 305 21.56 17.67 -3.16
CA ILE A 305 21.40 17.35 -4.61
C ILE A 305 22.42 18.15 -5.43
N ASP A 306 23.25 17.47 -6.22
CA ASP A 306 24.22 18.12 -7.09
C ASP A 306 23.57 18.66 -8.38
N LEU A 307 23.14 19.93 -8.35
CA LEU A 307 22.59 20.62 -9.53
C LEU A 307 23.58 20.71 -10.71
N ASP A 308 24.90 20.61 -10.48
CA ASP A 308 25.88 20.60 -11.57
C ASP A 308 25.83 19.27 -12.35
N GLU A 309 25.42 18.18 -11.71
CA GLU A 309 25.18 16.88 -12.36
C GLU A 309 23.88 16.89 -13.17
N LEU A 310 22.80 17.45 -12.63
CA LEU A 310 21.50 17.54 -13.31
C LEU A 310 21.47 18.51 -14.49
N LEU A 311 22.08 19.70 -14.34
CA LEU A 311 21.93 20.82 -15.29
C LEU A 311 23.23 21.15 -16.03
N GLY A 312 24.34 20.48 -15.66
CA GLY A 312 25.68 20.75 -16.16
C GLY A 312 26.37 21.93 -15.47
N GLU A 313 27.70 21.84 -15.32
CA GLU A 313 28.57 22.79 -14.59
C GLU A 313 28.30 24.28 -14.86
N GLN A 314 27.84 24.66 -16.06
CA GLN A 314 27.66 26.07 -16.42
C GLN A 314 26.35 26.67 -15.89
N LEU A 315 25.27 25.88 -15.88
CA LEU A 315 23.94 26.30 -15.40
C LEU A 315 23.82 26.12 -13.89
N GLY A 316 24.39 25.03 -13.35
CA GLY A 316 24.44 24.80 -11.91
C GLY A 316 25.19 25.92 -11.16
N ASP A 317 26.33 26.39 -11.67
CA ASP A 317 27.08 27.56 -11.14
C ASP A 317 26.26 28.88 -11.14
N GLU A 318 25.35 29.06 -12.11
CA GLU A 318 24.53 30.27 -12.25
C GLU A 318 23.34 30.27 -11.28
N ILE A 319 22.68 29.11 -11.11
CA ILE A 319 21.57 28.90 -10.17
C ILE A 319 22.08 28.95 -8.72
N ASN A 320 23.13 28.17 -8.39
CA ASN A 320 23.77 28.17 -7.07
C ASN A 320 24.33 29.55 -6.68
N GLY A 321 24.56 30.43 -7.66
CA GLY A 321 25.07 31.78 -7.47
C GLY A 321 24.00 32.84 -7.22
N SER A 322 22.70 32.53 -7.38
CA SER A 322 21.61 33.51 -7.25
C SER A 322 20.41 32.99 -6.47
N ASP A 323 20.25 33.49 -5.25
CA ASP A 323 19.07 33.28 -4.38
C ASP A 323 17.73 33.75 -5.00
N THR A 324 17.75 34.37 -6.19
CA THR A 324 16.59 35.02 -6.82
C THR A 324 16.30 34.46 -8.22
N PHE A 325 16.91 33.34 -8.63
CA PHE A 325 16.70 32.79 -9.96
C PHE A 325 15.21 32.53 -10.23
N CYS A 326 14.57 31.75 -9.34
CA CYS A 326 13.15 31.40 -9.37
C CYS A 326 12.20 32.52 -8.93
N GLU A 327 12.72 33.58 -8.29
CA GLU A 327 11.94 34.77 -7.93
C GLU A 327 11.96 35.86 -9.02
N SER A 328 12.72 35.66 -10.10
CA SER A 328 12.91 36.65 -11.15
C SER A 328 12.24 36.21 -12.44
N ASP A 329 11.56 37.15 -13.13
CA ASP A 329 11.16 37.01 -14.54
C ASP A 329 12.42 36.84 -15.40
N PHE A 330 12.98 35.64 -15.42
CA PHE A 330 14.16 35.30 -16.19
C PHE A 330 13.75 35.21 -17.66
N VAL A 331 13.63 36.36 -18.30
CA VAL A 331 13.45 36.46 -19.74
C VAL A 331 14.84 36.46 -20.36
N ASP A 332 15.19 35.44 -21.14
CA ASP A 332 16.37 35.49 -22.03
C ASP A 332 16.14 36.60 -23.07
N THR A 333 16.45 37.81 -22.67
CA THR A 333 16.27 39.02 -23.48
C THR A 333 17.29 39.12 -24.60
N GLU A 334 18.34 38.29 -24.61
CA GLU A 334 19.43 38.35 -25.59
C GLU A 334 19.49 37.13 -26.52
N GLY A 335 18.74 36.06 -26.25
CA GLY A 335 18.72 34.83 -27.06
C GLY A 335 20.08 34.13 -27.07
N GLU A 336 20.84 34.29 -25.99
CA GLU A 336 22.24 33.87 -25.88
C GLU A 336 22.38 32.52 -25.15
N ILE A 337 21.29 32.00 -24.59
CA ILE A 337 21.23 30.70 -23.90
C ILE A 337 20.56 29.68 -24.83
N ASP A 338 21.32 28.67 -25.26
CA ASP A 338 20.72 27.41 -25.73
C ASP A 338 20.09 26.78 -24.50
N TYR A 339 18.77 26.78 -24.39
CA TYR A 339 18.07 26.05 -23.35
C TYR A 339 18.37 24.56 -23.55
N PRO A 340 19.07 23.89 -22.62
CA PRO A 340 19.18 22.44 -22.70
C PRO A 340 17.80 21.81 -22.47
N GLU A 341 17.64 20.56 -22.88
CA GLU A 341 16.48 19.76 -22.50
C GLU A 341 16.36 19.77 -20.96
N PRO A 342 15.16 20.02 -20.40
CA PRO A 342 14.97 19.96 -18.95
C PRO A 342 15.31 18.54 -18.44
N PRO A 343 15.87 18.40 -17.22
CA PRO A 343 16.11 17.09 -16.65
C PRO A 343 14.78 16.34 -16.51
N THR A 344 14.82 15.04 -16.73
CA THR A 344 13.67 14.18 -16.51
C THR A 344 13.39 14.03 -15.01
N ILE A 345 12.14 13.75 -14.65
CA ILE A 345 11.75 13.48 -13.25
C ILE A 345 12.56 12.31 -12.66
N GLN A 346 12.88 11.31 -13.48
CA GLN A 346 13.70 10.17 -13.09
C GLN A 346 15.13 10.59 -12.73
N GLU A 347 15.78 11.42 -13.55
CA GLU A 347 17.10 11.95 -13.24
C GLU A 347 17.09 12.69 -11.90
N ILE A 348 16.06 13.51 -11.65
CA ILE A 348 15.89 14.21 -10.37
C ILE A 348 15.77 13.23 -9.20
N VAL A 349 14.91 12.20 -9.31
CA VAL A 349 14.69 11.21 -8.25
C VAL A 349 15.93 10.33 -8.03
N LEU A 350 16.58 9.87 -9.10
CA LEU A 350 17.78 9.04 -8.99
C LEU A 350 18.93 9.82 -8.34
N THR A 351 19.13 11.09 -8.72
CA THR A 351 20.13 11.94 -8.05
C THR A 351 19.80 12.18 -6.58
N LEU A 352 18.52 12.33 -6.22
CA LEU A 352 18.10 12.43 -4.82
C LEU A 352 18.46 11.18 -4.00
N LEU A 353 18.25 9.98 -4.57
CA LEU A 353 18.38 8.70 -3.86
C LEU A 353 19.82 8.12 -3.87
N GLU A 354 20.54 8.16 -4.99
CA GLU A 354 21.80 7.42 -5.20
C GLU A 354 22.97 7.92 -4.32
N GLU A 355 23.04 9.22 -4.01
CA GLU A 355 24.20 9.79 -3.30
C GLU A 355 23.98 9.98 -1.79
N ASN A 356 22.73 9.93 -1.32
CA ASN A 356 22.36 10.44 0.01
C ASN A 356 21.76 9.41 0.97
N ILE A 357 21.34 8.24 0.49
CA ILE A 357 20.65 7.24 1.31
C ILE A 357 21.61 6.13 1.75
N ASP A 358 21.77 5.99 3.07
CA ASP A 358 22.31 4.78 3.67
C ASP A 358 21.16 3.79 3.89
N THR A 359 21.25 2.60 3.27
CA THR A 359 20.22 1.56 3.42
C THR A 359 20.49 0.64 4.60
N ASP A 360 21.64 0.79 5.28
CA ASP A 360 21.95 0.02 6.48
C ASP A 360 21.13 0.56 7.67
N VAL A 361 20.32 -0.31 8.29
CA VAL A 361 19.47 0.00 9.44
C VAL A 361 19.75 -0.89 10.65
N GLU A 362 19.54 -0.35 11.85
CA GLU A 362 19.78 -1.03 13.11
C GLU A 362 18.47 -1.48 13.79
N ILE A 363 18.29 -2.79 13.98
CA ILE A 363 17.18 -3.35 14.78
C ILE A 363 17.62 -3.47 16.23
N GLN A 364 16.99 -2.74 17.16
CA GLN A 364 17.31 -2.85 18.58
C GLN A 364 16.56 -4.04 19.23
N PRO A 365 17.22 -4.82 20.10
CA PRO A 365 16.59 -5.94 20.81
C PRO A 365 15.80 -5.51 22.06
N HIS A 366 15.87 -4.25 22.48
CA HIS A 366 15.29 -3.77 23.75
C HIS A 366 13.77 -3.92 23.86
N PRO A 367 12.95 -3.68 22.81
CA PRO A 367 11.50 -3.86 22.92
C PRO A 367 11.09 -5.26 23.36
N PHE A 368 11.72 -6.28 22.78
CA PHE A 368 11.48 -7.66 23.16
C PHE A 368 11.91 -7.93 24.61
N ALA A 369 12.98 -7.26 25.06
CA ALA A 369 13.48 -7.30 26.42
C ALA A 369 12.51 -6.61 27.42
N ASP A 370 11.90 -5.48 27.03
CA ASP A 370 10.94 -4.73 27.84
C ASP A 370 9.63 -5.51 27.98
N ILE A 371 9.11 -6.06 26.88
CA ILE A 371 7.90 -6.90 26.88
C ILE A 371 8.12 -8.14 27.75
N ALA A 372 9.25 -8.84 27.57
CA ALA A 372 9.60 -9.98 28.42
C ALA A 372 9.68 -9.59 29.90
N TYR A 373 10.25 -8.43 30.23
CA TYR A 373 10.31 -7.96 31.61
C TYR A 373 8.92 -7.63 32.18
N MET A 374 8.06 -6.96 31.41
CA MET A 374 6.67 -6.68 31.81
C MET A 374 5.85 -7.96 32.01
N GLU A 375 6.08 -8.98 31.18
CA GLU A 375 5.43 -10.28 31.30
C GLU A 375 5.86 -11.03 32.58
N LEU A 376 7.16 -11.03 32.89
CA LEU A 376 7.67 -11.67 34.11
C LEU A 376 7.32 -10.91 35.39
N VAL A 377 7.08 -9.59 35.30
CA VAL A 377 6.71 -8.74 36.45
C VAL A 377 5.28 -8.24 36.25
N ALA A 378 4.32 -9.12 36.52
CA ALA A 378 2.91 -8.91 36.23
C ALA A 378 2.37 -7.55 36.73
N GLY A 379 1.78 -6.79 35.81
CA GLY A 379 1.09 -5.52 36.09
C GLY A 379 1.95 -4.26 35.96
N LEU A 380 3.13 -4.36 35.33
CA LEU A 380 3.88 -3.20 34.86
C LEU A 380 3.34 -2.67 33.53
N THR A 381 3.43 -1.35 33.36
CA THR A 381 3.24 -0.64 32.10
C THR A 381 4.58 -0.15 31.54
N MET A 382 4.61 0.30 30.29
CA MET A 382 5.82 0.87 29.68
C MET A 382 6.31 2.11 30.47
N ASP A 383 5.38 2.98 30.91
CA ASP A 383 5.60 4.03 31.91
C ASP A 383 6.36 3.55 33.17
N ASP A 384 5.99 2.38 33.71
CA ASP A 384 6.63 1.82 34.91
C ASP A 384 8.06 1.33 34.61
N VAL A 385 8.29 0.74 33.42
CA VAL A 385 9.62 0.33 32.95
C VAL A 385 10.53 1.56 32.79
N GLU A 386 10.04 2.61 32.14
CA GLU A 386 10.77 3.87 32.03
C GLU A 386 11.19 4.40 33.40
N SER A 387 10.22 4.58 34.30
CA SER A 387 10.49 5.18 35.61
C SER A 387 11.51 4.38 36.43
N GLU A 388 11.63 3.07 36.21
CA GLU A 388 12.57 2.21 36.92
C GLU A 388 13.99 2.27 36.32
N PHE A 389 14.11 2.30 34.99
CA PHE A 389 15.41 2.14 34.31
C PHE A 389 16.02 3.41 33.73
N ASN A 390 15.23 4.44 33.43
CA ASN A 390 15.67 5.64 32.71
C ASN A 390 16.92 6.27 33.36
N ASP A 391 16.87 6.54 34.67
CA ASP A 391 17.99 7.07 35.47
C ASP A 391 19.29 6.24 35.32
N SER A 392 19.19 4.92 35.16
CA SER A 392 20.33 4.00 35.01
C SER A 392 20.82 3.92 33.56
N LEU A 393 19.91 3.87 32.60
CA LEU A 393 20.21 3.85 31.17
C LEU A 393 20.88 5.15 30.70
N GLU A 394 20.46 6.32 31.20
CA GLU A 394 21.12 7.62 30.95
C GLU A 394 22.62 7.64 31.32
N LYS A 395 23.06 6.77 32.24
CA LYS A 395 24.47 6.68 32.63
C LYS A 395 25.33 5.95 31.59
N HIS A 396 24.72 5.25 30.65
CA HIS A 396 25.41 4.50 29.62
C HIS A 396 25.69 5.37 28.40
N GLU A 397 26.92 5.29 27.84
CA GLU A 397 27.31 6.07 26.64
C GLU A 397 26.49 5.71 25.37
N ARG A 398 25.67 4.64 25.43
CA ARG A 398 24.77 4.18 24.36
C ARG A 398 23.47 4.98 24.28
N PHE A 399 22.98 5.49 25.42
CA PHE A 399 21.69 6.16 25.51
C PHE A 399 21.87 7.65 25.79
N ASN A 400 20.93 8.46 25.31
CA ASN A 400 20.86 9.88 25.61
C ASN A 400 19.41 10.23 26.01
N ASP A 401 19.25 11.33 26.75
CA ASP A 401 17.97 11.78 27.29
C ASP A 401 16.87 11.90 26.21
N VAL A 402 17.23 12.35 24.98
CA VAL A 402 16.28 12.52 23.87
C VAL A 402 15.76 11.16 23.39
N TYR A 403 16.66 10.20 23.17
CA TYR A 403 16.28 8.85 22.74
C TYR A 403 15.38 8.14 23.77
N LEU A 404 15.67 8.29 25.07
CA LEU A 404 14.90 7.61 26.11
C LEU A 404 13.53 8.26 26.33
N GLU A 405 13.45 9.60 26.28
CA GLU A 405 12.17 10.33 26.37
C GLU A 405 11.28 10.01 25.16
N GLU A 406 11.85 9.88 23.96
CA GLU A 406 11.12 9.44 22.78
C GLU A 406 10.71 7.96 22.88
N TYR A 407 11.60 7.06 23.37
CA TYR A 407 11.37 5.61 23.40
C TYR A 407 10.33 5.10 24.42
N TYR A 408 9.98 5.89 25.44
CA TYR A 408 9.02 5.48 26.49
C TYR A 408 7.69 6.27 26.51
N ASP A 409 7.45 7.21 25.59
CA ASP A 409 6.24 8.05 25.59
C ASP A 409 4.91 7.29 25.34
N ASP A 410 3.86 7.69 26.08
CA ASP A 410 2.65 6.90 26.32
C ASP A 410 1.34 7.49 25.74
N GLU A 411 1.37 8.37 24.72
CA GLU A 411 0.17 8.84 23.96
C GLU A 411 0.31 8.77 22.41
N PRO A 412 -0.61 8.13 21.64
CA PRO A 412 -0.48 8.03 20.18
C PRO A 412 -1.07 9.29 19.55
N ALA A 413 -0.30 9.98 18.72
CA ALA A 413 -0.73 11.27 18.15
C ALA A 413 -1.91 11.19 17.14
N ASN A 414 -2.36 9.99 16.74
CA ASN A 414 -3.28 9.76 15.62
C ASN A 414 -4.46 8.82 15.91
N GLN A 415 -4.76 8.52 17.18
CA GLN A 415 -5.86 7.64 17.53
C GLN A 415 -7.19 8.12 16.89
N ASP A 416 -7.40 9.42 16.83
CA ASP A 416 -8.59 10.04 16.21
C ASP A 416 -8.65 9.88 14.67
N ALA A 417 -7.52 9.69 13.97
CA ALA A 417 -7.46 9.54 12.50
C ALA A 417 -7.57 8.08 12.06
N ALA A 418 -6.98 7.15 12.82
CA ALA A 418 -7.18 5.71 12.63
C ALA A 418 -8.64 5.30 12.84
N ASP A 419 -9.32 5.94 13.81
CA ASP A 419 -10.76 5.75 14.10
C ASP A 419 -11.69 6.23 12.95
N ALA A 420 -11.18 7.03 11.99
CA ALA A 420 -11.96 7.55 10.86
C ALA A 420 -11.96 6.63 9.64
N VAL A 421 -11.09 5.62 9.60
CA VAL A 421 -10.94 4.67 8.50
C VAL A 421 -11.76 3.40 8.78
N ASP A 422 -12.92 3.26 8.14
CA ASP A 422 -13.86 2.15 8.35
C ASP A 422 -13.19 0.80 7.99
N GLY A 423 -13.22 -0.18 8.91
CA GLY A 423 -12.61 -1.51 8.75
C GLY A 423 -11.25 -1.72 9.42
N LEU A 424 -10.48 -0.66 9.65
CA LEU A 424 -9.16 -0.75 10.30
C LEU A 424 -9.26 -0.93 11.83
N GLU A 425 -10.33 -0.42 12.43
CA GLU A 425 -10.70 -0.61 13.85
C GLU A 425 -10.79 -2.10 14.23
N GLU A 426 -11.28 -2.96 13.33
CA GLU A 426 -11.49 -4.39 13.61
C GLU A 426 -10.17 -5.19 13.57
N GLN A 427 -9.20 -4.79 12.72
CA GLN A 427 -7.90 -5.46 12.61
C GLN A 427 -6.87 -4.95 13.63
N LEU A 428 -6.84 -3.64 13.92
CA LEU A 428 -6.06 -3.11 15.05
C LEU A 428 -6.54 -3.72 16.37
N ALA A 429 -7.85 -3.94 16.53
CA ALA A 429 -8.39 -4.65 17.69
C ALA A 429 -8.00 -6.14 17.72
N ASP A 430 -7.82 -6.81 16.58
CA ASP A 430 -7.33 -8.20 16.53
C ASP A 430 -5.84 -8.30 16.90
N LEU A 431 -5.02 -7.30 16.53
CA LEU A 431 -3.62 -7.20 16.93
C LEU A 431 -3.46 -6.81 18.42
N GLU A 432 -4.22 -5.81 18.89
CA GLU A 432 -4.27 -5.43 20.31
C GLU A 432 -4.72 -6.64 21.15
N LYS A 433 -5.64 -7.44 20.62
CA LYS A 433 -6.06 -8.71 21.24
C LYS A 433 -5.02 -9.82 21.16
N LEU A 434 -4.18 -9.90 20.12
CA LEU A 434 -3.04 -10.84 20.10
C LEU A 434 -2.03 -10.49 21.20
N ILE A 435 -1.74 -9.20 21.38
CA ILE A 435 -0.85 -8.67 22.42
C ILE A 435 -1.47 -8.89 23.81
N ASP A 436 -2.75 -8.57 24.00
CA ASP A 436 -3.47 -8.71 25.29
C ASP A 436 -3.83 -10.18 25.62
N GLU A 437 -3.96 -11.08 24.62
CA GLU A 437 -4.08 -12.53 24.82
C GLU A 437 -2.72 -13.20 25.12
N SER A 438 -1.60 -12.59 24.72
CA SER A 438 -0.23 -13.05 25.01
C SER A 438 0.38 -12.53 26.31
N ALA A 439 -0.26 -11.58 27.00
CA ALA A 439 0.12 -11.18 28.35
C ALA A 439 -0.67 -12.02 29.37
N PRO A 440 -0.18 -13.20 29.80
CA PRO A 440 -0.88 -13.93 30.83
C PRO A 440 -0.95 -13.09 32.10
N ALA A 441 -2.15 -12.97 32.67
CA ALA A 441 -2.35 -12.40 34.00
C ALA A 441 -1.76 -13.28 35.14
N SER A 442 -0.92 -14.27 34.81
CA SER A 442 -0.18 -15.10 35.76
C SER A 442 1.25 -14.63 35.87
N ASP A 443 1.68 -14.48 37.11
CA ASP A 443 2.99 -14.00 37.49
C ASP A 443 4.04 -15.09 37.21
N LEU A 444 4.69 -15.06 36.05
CA LEU A 444 5.70 -16.07 35.67
C LEU A 444 6.85 -16.16 36.68
N THR A 445 7.09 -15.10 37.45
CA THR A 445 8.03 -15.12 38.58
C THR A 445 7.50 -16.02 39.71
N ASP A 446 6.21 -15.95 40.01
CA ASP A 446 5.52 -16.84 40.95
C ASP A 446 5.53 -18.29 40.46
N ASP A 447 5.24 -18.53 39.18
CA ASP A 447 5.33 -19.86 38.57
C ASP A 447 6.76 -20.43 38.63
N SER A 448 7.78 -19.60 38.33
CA SER A 448 9.20 -20.00 38.44
C SER A 448 9.60 -20.34 39.88
N MET A 449 9.05 -19.62 40.87
CA MET A 449 9.26 -19.97 42.28
C MET A 449 8.59 -21.29 42.64
N GLU A 450 7.37 -21.53 42.18
CA GLU A 450 6.69 -22.82 42.41
C GLU A 450 7.50 -23.96 41.79
N THR A 451 7.91 -23.84 40.53
CA THR A 451 8.72 -24.86 39.82
C THR A 451 10.06 -25.16 40.52
N VAL A 452 10.74 -24.14 41.06
CA VAL A 452 12.03 -24.35 41.75
C VAL A 452 11.86 -24.95 43.14
N TYR A 453 10.75 -24.69 43.82
CA TYR A 453 10.44 -25.24 45.14
C TYR A 453 9.57 -26.51 45.08
N ASP A 454 9.26 -26.99 43.88
CA ASP A 454 8.56 -28.24 43.66
C ASP A 454 9.44 -29.44 44.07
N VAL A 455 8.86 -30.32 44.87
CA VAL A 455 9.52 -31.52 45.38
C VAL A 455 8.58 -32.71 45.28
N ASP A 456 8.94 -33.63 44.41
CA ASP A 456 8.26 -34.91 44.29
C ASP A 456 8.88 -35.92 45.27
N ILE A 457 8.02 -36.65 46.00
CA ILE A 457 8.45 -37.57 47.04
C ILE A 457 8.22 -39.01 46.62
N ASP A 458 9.30 -39.77 46.58
CA ASP A 458 9.28 -41.19 46.34
C ASP A 458 9.49 -41.97 47.63
N THR A 459 8.69 -43.00 47.85
CA THR A 459 8.83 -43.86 49.04
C THR A 459 9.06 -45.31 48.65
N SER A 460 9.95 -45.97 49.38
CA SER A 460 10.28 -47.38 49.18
C SER A 460 10.06 -48.18 50.46
N GLU A 461 9.58 -49.43 50.32
CA GLU A 461 9.29 -50.30 51.46
C GLU A 461 10.04 -51.64 51.38
N ALA A 462 10.59 -52.06 52.52
CA ALA A 462 11.29 -53.33 52.70
C ALA A 462 10.76 -54.06 53.94
N GLY A 463 9.63 -54.76 53.79
CA GLY A 463 8.99 -55.50 54.88
C GLY A 463 7.47 -55.57 54.72
N PRO A 464 6.72 -55.90 55.79
CA PRO A 464 7.20 -56.37 57.08
C PRO A 464 7.69 -57.84 57.06
N THR A 465 8.78 -58.12 57.75
CA THR A 465 9.37 -59.46 57.88
C THR A 465 9.24 -59.99 59.30
N LYS A 466 8.64 -61.18 59.45
CA LYS A 466 8.67 -61.92 60.72
C LYS A 466 9.90 -62.83 60.76
N HIS A 467 10.78 -62.61 61.74
CA HIS A 467 12.03 -63.38 61.86
C HIS A 467 11.86 -64.72 62.59
N ASP A 468 10.82 -64.85 63.40
CA ASP A 468 10.55 -66.03 64.21
C ASP A 468 9.34 -66.85 63.73
N GLN A 469 9.42 -68.17 63.93
CA GLN A 469 8.24 -69.02 63.74
C GLN A 469 7.25 -68.84 64.89
N LEU A 470 5.97 -68.65 64.54
CA LEU A 470 4.89 -68.61 65.53
C LEU A 470 4.87 -69.90 66.39
N PRO A 471 4.55 -69.78 67.68
CA PRO A 471 4.48 -70.93 68.57
C PRO A 471 3.44 -71.93 68.03
N ARG A 472 3.75 -73.22 68.19
CA ARG A 472 2.84 -74.33 67.88
C ARG A 472 2.65 -75.18 69.13
N THR A 473 1.47 -75.79 69.29
CA THR A 473 1.29 -76.75 70.38
C THR A 473 1.62 -78.17 69.92
N GLU A 474 2.09 -79.00 70.85
CA GLU A 474 2.27 -80.42 70.58
C GLU A 474 0.90 -81.12 70.54
N ARG A 475 0.65 -81.88 69.46
CA ARG A 475 -0.56 -82.69 69.30
C ARG A 475 -0.69 -83.69 70.46
N PRO A 476 -1.84 -83.76 71.17
CA PRO A 476 -1.99 -84.65 72.32
C PRO A 476 -1.81 -86.15 72.04
N GLY A 477 -2.00 -86.61 70.80
CA GLY A 477 -1.82 -87.99 70.34
C GLY A 477 -2.30 -88.22 68.89
N GLU A 478 -2.16 -89.44 68.33
CA GLU A 478 -2.46 -89.75 66.92
C GLU A 478 -3.94 -89.62 66.50
N ASN A 479 -4.89 -89.68 67.44
CA ASN A 479 -6.35 -89.64 67.19
C ASN A 479 -7.01 -88.31 67.60
N TRP A 480 -6.27 -87.19 67.51
CA TRP A 480 -6.78 -85.86 67.83
C TRP A 480 -6.76 -84.94 66.61
N SER A 481 -7.88 -84.35 66.24
CA SER A 481 -7.97 -83.34 65.17
C SER A 481 -8.06 -81.94 65.77
N ARG A 482 -7.35 -80.96 65.17
CA ARG A 482 -7.42 -79.56 65.60
C ARG A 482 -8.76 -78.98 65.15
N VAL A 483 -9.50 -78.43 66.09
CA VAL A 483 -10.81 -77.80 65.84
C VAL A 483 -10.68 -76.29 65.79
N ASP A 484 -9.86 -75.72 66.66
CA ASP A 484 -9.70 -74.28 66.77
C ASP A 484 -8.26 -73.89 67.11
N ARG A 485 -7.85 -72.69 66.68
CA ARG A 485 -6.56 -72.08 66.97
C ARG A 485 -6.77 -70.58 67.10
N SER A 486 -6.42 -70.03 68.25
CA SER A 486 -6.31 -68.59 68.45
C SER A 486 -4.91 -68.21 68.89
N TYR A 487 -4.53 -66.98 68.55
CA TYR A 487 -3.29 -66.36 68.99
C TYR A 487 -3.64 -65.20 69.94
N THR A 488 -2.76 -64.96 70.90
CA THR A 488 -2.86 -63.86 71.85
C THR A 488 -1.48 -63.29 72.06
N THR A 489 -1.32 -61.98 72.04
CA THR A 489 -0.06 -61.33 72.40
C THR A 489 -0.09 -60.83 73.85
N SER A 490 1.08 -60.67 74.46
CA SER A 490 1.27 -59.73 75.57
C SER A 490 1.95 -58.47 75.05
N GLY A 491 1.93 -57.37 75.82
CA GLY A 491 2.56 -56.11 75.41
C GLY A 491 3.94 -56.33 74.81
N GLY A 492 4.25 -55.57 73.76
CA GLY A 492 5.53 -55.62 73.07
C GLY A 492 6.22 -54.27 73.16
N ASP A 493 7.49 -54.28 72.81
CA ASP A 493 8.38 -53.12 72.84
C ASP A 493 8.74 -52.80 71.37
N ALA A 494 8.55 -51.55 70.95
CA ALA A 494 8.95 -51.06 69.63
C ALA A 494 10.28 -50.31 69.73
N SER A 495 11.09 -50.37 68.68
CA SER A 495 12.30 -49.58 68.50
C SER A 495 12.24 -48.97 67.10
N VAL A 496 12.29 -47.64 67.03
CA VAL A 496 12.30 -46.88 65.78
C VAL A 496 13.61 -46.12 65.66
N SER A 497 14.26 -46.20 64.51
CA SER A 497 15.40 -45.37 64.11
C SER A 497 14.98 -44.58 62.88
N ILE A 498 15.06 -43.26 62.94
CA ILE A 498 14.92 -42.41 61.75
C ILE A 498 16.26 -41.75 61.50
N ASP A 499 16.92 -42.18 60.42
CA ASP A 499 18.20 -41.66 59.98
C ASP A 499 17.96 -40.71 58.80
N VAL A 500 17.98 -39.40 59.08
CA VAL A 500 17.91 -38.36 58.04
C VAL A 500 19.24 -38.30 57.28
N ALA A 501 19.16 -38.23 55.95
CA ALA A 501 20.31 -38.25 55.07
C ALA A 501 21.28 -37.10 55.33
N SER A 502 22.57 -37.30 55.01
CA SER A 502 23.54 -36.22 54.94
C SER A 502 23.63 -35.70 53.50
N ASP A 503 23.56 -34.39 53.34
CA ASP A 503 23.57 -33.70 52.05
C ASP A 503 24.97 -33.73 51.40
N ASP A 504 25.34 -34.90 50.87
CA ASP A 504 26.66 -35.18 50.29
C ASP A 504 26.60 -35.35 48.74
N GLY A 505 25.41 -35.25 48.14
CA GLY A 505 25.15 -35.39 46.71
C GLY A 505 24.89 -34.06 46.01
N THR A 506 24.89 -34.06 44.68
CA THR A 506 24.50 -32.88 43.86
C THR A 506 23.45 -33.20 42.80
N GLY A 507 22.94 -34.44 42.76
CA GLY A 507 21.85 -34.81 41.84
C GLY A 507 20.57 -34.07 42.20
N PHE A 508 19.65 -33.96 41.25
CA PHE A 508 18.30 -33.47 41.51
C PHE A 508 17.35 -34.62 41.80
N ASP A 509 17.57 -35.78 41.15
CA ASP A 509 16.75 -36.97 41.30
C ASP A 509 17.30 -37.94 42.37
N ASP A 510 16.42 -38.78 42.90
CA ASP A 510 16.68 -39.84 43.89
C ASP A 510 17.43 -39.30 45.13
N ARG A 511 17.10 -38.09 45.60
CA ARG A 511 17.72 -37.47 46.79
C ARG A 511 17.16 -38.10 48.06
N GLU A 512 17.96 -38.96 48.69
CA GLU A 512 17.62 -39.56 49.99
C GLU A 512 17.29 -38.47 51.02
N LEU A 513 16.09 -38.52 51.62
CA LEU A 513 15.65 -37.65 52.70
C LEU A 513 15.79 -38.36 54.06
N ALA A 514 15.26 -39.59 54.15
CA ALA A 514 15.29 -40.36 55.39
C ALA A 514 15.19 -41.88 55.17
N GLU A 515 15.93 -42.64 55.98
CA GLU A 515 15.78 -44.09 56.13
C GLU A 515 15.16 -44.38 57.51
N ILE A 516 14.06 -45.14 57.53
CA ILE A 516 13.30 -45.46 58.73
C ILE A 516 13.37 -46.97 58.97
N ASP A 517 13.99 -47.36 60.07
CA ASP A 517 14.08 -48.76 60.51
C ASP A 517 13.18 -49.01 61.73
N LEU A 518 12.26 -49.97 61.59
CA LEU A 518 11.33 -50.38 62.63
C LEU A 518 11.64 -51.81 63.08
N GLU A 519 11.81 -52.01 64.39
CA GLU A 519 11.85 -53.33 65.02
C GLU A 519 10.79 -53.43 66.13
N TYR A 520 9.95 -54.47 66.07
CA TYR A 520 8.92 -54.72 67.07
C TYR A 520 9.07 -56.12 67.66
N GLU A 521 9.27 -56.18 68.98
CA GLU A 521 9.38 -57.43 69.73
C GLU A 521 8.13 -57.68 70.56
N THR A 522 7.48 -58.84 70.36
CA THR A 522 6.32 -59.23 71.17
C THR A 522 6.31 -60.69 71.56
N ASP A 523 5.66 -60.96 72.70
CA ASP A 523 5.42 -62.31 73.18
C ASP A 523 4.12 -62.85 72.57
N VAL A 524 4.23 -63.81 71.66
CA VAL A 524 3.05 -64.47 71.06
C VAL A 524 2.73 -65.77 71.79
N GLY A 525 1.48 -65.91 72.18
CA GLY A 525 0.86 -67.12 72.71
C GLY A 525 -0.07 -67.75 71.68
N VAL A 526 -0.12 -69.08 71.63
CA VAL A 526 -1.11 -69.83 70.86
C VAL A 526 -1.95 -70.69 71.79
N SER A 527 -3.25 -70.77 71.54
CA SER A 527 -4.18 -71.69 72.18
C SER A 527 -4.86 -72.53 71.11
N GLU A 528 -4.58 -73.84 71.08
CA GLU A 528 -5.21 -74.78 70.15
C GLU A 528 -6.16 -75.71 70.89
N THR A 529 -7.41 -75.78 70.40
CA THR A 529 -8.40 -76.74 70.87
C THR A 529 -8.34 -77.97 69.99
N TRP A 530 -7.99 -79.11 70.60
CA TRP A 530 -7.90 -80.41 69.96
C TRP A 530 -9.10 -81.25 70.37
N ARG A 531 -9.72 -81.95 69.43
CA ARG A 531 -10.84 -82.87 69.67
C ARG A 531 -10.41 -84.29 69.38
N HIS A 532 -10.77 -85.23 70.26
CA HIS A 532 -10.50 -86.65 70.00
C HIS A 532 -11.46 -87.16 68.92
N ASP A 533 -10.95 -87.89 67.94
CA ASP A 533 -11.70 -88.30 66.74
C ASP A 533 -12.86 -89.26 67.04
N HIS A 534 -12.81 -89.95 68.20
CA HIS A 534 -13.76 -91.01 68.57
C HIS A 534 -14.27 -90.99 70.03
N GLU A 535 -13.68 -90.16 70.90
CA GLU A 535 -14.08 -90.12 72.31
C GLU A 535 -14.91 -88.87 72.60
N THR A 536 -15.91 -89.03 73.44
CA THR A 536 -16.84 -87.99 73.86
C THR A 536 -16.81 -87.88 75.37
N ASP A 537 -16.89 -86.64 75.88
CA ASP A 537 -17.07 -86.35 77.28
C ASP A 537 -18.55 -86.09 77.61
N LEU A 538 -18.90 -86.11 78.89
CA LEU A 538 -20.25 -85.76 79.37
C LEU A 538 -20.23 -84.36 79.98
N ASP A 539 -21.00 -83.43 79.41
CA ASP A 539 -21.15 -82.09 80.00
C ASP A 539 -21.78 -82.23 81.40
N PRO A 540 -21.07 -81.82 82.47
CA PRO A 540 -21.54 -82.04 83.84
C PRO A 540 -22.74 -81.15 84.23
N ILE A 541 -23.08 -80.13 83.43
CA ILE A 541 -24.19 -79.21 83.66
C ILE A 541 -25.40 -79.58 82.80
N THR A 542 -25.20 -79.88 81.51
CA THR A 542 -26.30 -80.16 80.57
C THR A 542 -26.59 -81.65 80.38
N ASN A 543 -25.69 -82.54 80.83
CA ASN A 543 -25.77 -84.00 80.69
C ASN A 543 -25.87 -84.48 79.23
N VAL A 544 -25.40 -83.65 78.30
CA VAL A 544 -25.29 -83.95 76.87
C VAL A 544 -23.91 -84.52 76.58
N THR A 545 -23.85 -85.53 75.72
CA THR A 545 -22.59 -86.09 75.21
C THR A 545 -21.96 -85.11 74.24
N ILE A 546 -20.81 -84.55 74.61
CA ILE A 546 -20.03 -83.60 73.82
C ILE A 546 -18.72 -84.25 73.37
N PRO A 547 -18.10 -83.83 72.26
CA PRO A 547 -16.79 -84.33 71.89
C PRO A 547 -15.74 -84.09 72.99
N LEU A 548 -14.82 -85.04 73.21
CA LEU A 548 -13.72 -84.84 74.16
C LEU A 548 -12.73 -83.82 73.56
N GLU A 549 -12.60 -82.67 74.21
CA GLU A 549 -11.73 -81.57 73.77
C GLU A 549 -10.63 -81.27 74.80
N GLN A 550 -9.43 -80.95 74.32
CA GLN A 550 -8.29 -80.50 75.12
C GLN A 550 -7.74 -79.20 74.54
N VAL A 551 -7.58 -78.19 75.40
CA VAL A 551 -6.89 -76.95 75.05
C VAL A 551 -5.41 -77.10 75.37
N ARG A 552 -4.55 -76.83 74.40
CA ARG A 552 -3.09 -76.75 74.58
C ARG A 552 -2.65 -75.31 74.33
N THR A 553 -1.79 -74.80 75.20
CA THR A 553 -1.22 -73.46 75.06
C THR A 553 0.30 -73.51 74.98
N ASN A 554 0.91 -72.65 74.16
CA ASN A 554 2.36 -72.46 74.09
C ASN A 554 2.67 -70.97 73.87
N TRP A 555 3.86 -70.54 74.29
CA TRP A 555 4.34 -69.15 74.14
C TRP A 555 5.73 -69.16 73.51
N LYS A 556 5.98 -68.19 72.63
CA LYS A 556 7.29 -67.88 72.07
C LYS A 556 7.64 -66.45 72.50
N ARG A 557 8.84 -66.29 73.07
CA ARG A 557 9.33 -65.06 73.69
C ARG A 557 10.77 -64.76 73.27
N PRO A 558 11.07 -63.64 72.58
CA PRO A 558 10.16 -62.82 71.79
C PRO A 558 9.88 -63.46 70.41
N VAL A 559 8.94 -62.86 69.67
CA VAL A 559 8.76 -62.95 68.21
C VAL A 559 9.05 -61.55 67.68
N THR A 560 10.05 -61.44 66.80
CA THR A 560 10.48 -60.15 66.24
C THR A 560 9.91 -59.93 64.84
N TYR A 561 9.43 -58.71 64.59
CA TYR A 561 9.03 -58.19 63.29
C TYR A 561 9.92 -57.00 62.95
N SER A 562 10.26 -56.84 61.68
CA SER A 562 10.94 -55.63 61.21
C SER A 562 10.35 -55.13 59.90
N ALA A 563 10.43 -53.83 59.68
CA ALA A 563 10.16 -53.16 58.41
C ALA A 563 11.15 -52.02 58.25
N SER A 564 11.51 -51.70 57.02
CA SER A 564 12.36 -50.56 56.69
C SER A 564 11.68 -49.78 55.56
N TYR A 565 11.77 -48.46 55.62
CA TYR A 565 11.18 -47.54 54.66
C TYR A 565 12.24 -46.51 54.25
N GLY A 566 12.36 -46.25 52.95
CA GLY A 566 13.16 -45.15 52.42
C GLY A 566 12.23 -44.05 51.91
N ILE A 567 12.65 -42.81 52.08
CA ILE A 567 12.02 -41.63 51.51
C ILE A 567 13.10 -40.91 50.71
N ASP A 568 12.86 -40.77 49.40
CA ASP A 568 13.69 -40.10 48.42
C ASP A 568 12.90 -38.92 47.82
N ALA A 569 13.58 -37.97 47.19
CA ALA A 569 12.96 -36.81 46.58
C ALA A 569 13.56 -36.48 45.22
N ASP A 570 12.71 -36.10 44.28
CA ASP A 570 13.07 -35.49 43.01
C ASP A 570 12.82 -33.97 43.13
N LEU A 571 13.87 -33.18 42.93
CA LEU A 571 13.85 -31.74 43.14
C LEU A 571 13.71 -31.01 41.80
N ALA A 572 12.83 -30.01 41.74
CA ALA A 572 12.73 -29.04 40.66
C ALA A 572 12.79 -29.70 39.26
N GLU A 573 11.78 -30.51 38.91
CA GLU A 573 11.78 -31.32 37.69
C GLU A 573 11.67 -30.48 36.41
N ASP A 574 10.83 -29.45 36.42
CA ASP A 574 10.40 -28.69 35.23
C ASP A 574 11.18 -27.38 35.01
N ILE A 575 12.42 -27.29 35.52
CA ILE A 575 13.29 -26.12 35.31
C ILE A 575 13.92 -26.08 33.91
N GLU A 576 14.07 -24.89 33.34
CA GLU A 576 14.66 -24.66 32.01
C GLU A 576 16.20 -24.56 32.02
N VAL A 577 16.78 -24.33 33.19
CA VAL A 577 18.25 -24.26 33.34
C VAL A 577 18.94 -25.62 33.31
N GLU A 578 20.27 -25.58 33.18
CA GLU A 578 21.14 -26.75 33.11
C GLU A 578 21.16 -27.63 34.40
N ARG A 579 20.09 -28.43 34.61
CA ARG A 579 19.90 -29.34 35.76
C ARG A 579 20.99 -30.42 35.84
N GLU A 580 21.10 -31.23 34.78
CA GLU A 580 21.94 -32.44 34.75
C GLU A 580 23.46 -32.16 34.70
N SER A 581 23.87 -31.09 34.01
CA SER A 581 25.30 -30.76 33.86
C SER A 581 25.87 -30.03 35.08
N ARG A 582 25.03 -29.41 35.91
CA ARG A 582 25.46 -28.58 37.06
C ARG A 582 25.17 -29.24 38.40
N GLY A 583 23.95 -29.71 38.66
CA GLY A 583 23.56 -30.25 39.97
C GLY A 583 23.36 -29.17 41.06
N LEU A 584 22.75 -29.54 42.19
CA LEU A 584 22.42 -28.67 43.33
C LEU A 584 23.13 -29.14 44.60
N GLU A 585 24.03 -28.34 45.18
CA GLU A 585 24.91 -28.78 46.29
C GLU A 585 24.22 -28.84 47.65
N SER A 586 23.53 -27.77 48.05
CA SER A 586 22.98 -27.66 49.41
C SER A 586 21.47 -27.37 49.42
N PRO A 587 20.62 -28.28 48.88
CA PRO A 587 19.17 -28.11 48.83
C PRO A 587 18.52 -27.94 50.21
N PHE A 588 19.05 -28.58 51.26
CA PHE A 588 18.38 -28.67 52.56
C PHE A 588 18.94 -27.71 53.63
N SER A 589 19.99 -26.94 53.31
CA SER A 589 20.57 -25.95 54.24
C SER A 589 19.79 -24.64 54.28
N THR A 590 19.82 -23.97 55.44
CA THR A 590 19.47 -22.55 55.51
C THR A 590 20.60 -21.73 54.92
N ASP A 591 20.35 -21.00 53.84
CA ASP A 591 21.33 -20.10 53.23
C ASP A 591 20.89 -18.63 53.26
N SER A 592 21.83 -17.74 52.94
CA SER A 592 21.59 -16.30 52.89
C SER A 592 21.74 -15.77 51.47
N TRP A 593 20.63 -15.33 50.86
CA TRP A 593 20.61 -14.66 49.54
C TRP A 593 21.19 -13.23 49.56
N ASN A 594 21.35 -12.60 50.74
CA ASN A 594 21.92 -11.27 50.95
C ASN A 594 22.18 -11.02 52.45
N GLU A 595 23.31 -10.40 52.82
CA GLU A 595 23.63 -10.01 54.21
C GLU A 595 22.61 -9.01 54.82
N SER A 596 21.80 -8.32 54.01
CA SER A 596 20.86 -7.26 54.42
C SER A 596 19.46 -7.74 54.81
N TYR A 597 18.97 -8.86 54.26
CA TYR A 597 17.53 -9.20 54.27
C TYR A 597 17.14 -10.50 54.99
N GLY A 598 18.11 -11.26 55.54
CA GLY A 598 17.81 -12.42 56.42
C GLY A 598 18.00 -13.78 55.76
N PHE A 599 17.72 -14.84 56.54
CA PHE A 599 17.92 -16.24 56.19
C PHE A 599 16.67 -16.85 55.57
N VAL A 600 16.84 -17.77 54.64
CA VAL A 600 15.76 -18.49 53.98
C VAL A 600 15.98 -19.95 54.23
N GLY A 601 14.93 -20.64 54.68
CA GLY A 601 14.94 -22.08 54.58
C GLY A 601 14.73 -22.41 53.12
N ASN A 602 15.68 -23.09 52.50
CA ASN A 602 15.50 -23.76 51.22
C ASN A 602 14.47 -24.90 51.45
N PHE A 603 14.82 -26.14 51.15
CA PHE A 603 14.06 -27.30 51.62
C PHE A 603 14.37 -27.65 53.10
N GLU A 604 14.73 -26.65 53.91
CA GLU A 604 15.19 -26.88 55.29
C GLU A 604 14.06 -27.41 56.18
N GLY A 605 14.21 -28.66 56.64
CA GLY A 605 13.23 -29.33 57.50
C GLY A 605 12.32 -30.29 56.73
N ILE A 606 12.43 -30.32 55.40
CA ILE A 606 11.68 -31.25 54.56
C ILE A 606 11.92 -32.70 54.96
N GLU A 607 13.10 -33.03 55.49
CA GLU A 607 13.44 -34.40 55.89
C GLU A 607 12.62 -34.82 57.12
N ALA A 608 12.29 -33.88 58.01
CA ALA A 608 11.40 -34.14 59.13
C ALA A 608 9.93 -34.08 58.68
N ASP A 609 9.55 -33.12 57.84
CA ASP A 609 8.16 -32.97 57.38
C ASP A 609 7.73 -34.16 56.51
N ALA A 610 8.62 -34.68 55.65
CA ALA A 610 8.39 -35.88 54.86
C ALA A 610 8.18 -37.14 55.70
N VAL A 611 8.96 -37.32 56.76
CA VAL A 611 8.71 -38.41 57.72
C VAL A 611 7.38 -38.21 58.44
N GLY A 612 7.05 -36.97 58.79
CA GLY A 612 5.79 -36.61 59.45
C GLY A 612 4.58 -37.00 58.60
N GLU A 613 4.54 -36.55 57.35
CA GLU A 613 3.42 -36.79 56.44
C GLU A 613 3.35 -38.25 55.97
N THR A 614 4.51 -38.86 55.66
CA THR A 614 4.59 -40.28 55.26
C THR A 614 4.04 -41.23 56.33
N PHE A 615 4.17 -40.86 57.61
CA PHE A 615 3.70 -41.67 58.74
C PHE A 615 2.53 -41.06 59.53
N ASP A 616 1.87 -40.00 59.03
CA ASP A 616 0.75 -39.30 59.70
C ASP A 616 1.06 -38.94 61.18
N LEU A 617 2.20 -38.27 61.41
CA LEU A 617 2.73 -37.95 62.75
C LEU A 617 2.58 -36.46 63.10
N ASP A 618 2.16 -36.15 64.32
CA ASP A 618 2.00 -34.76 64.80
C ASP A 618 3.33 -34.11 65.24
N ALA A 619 4.37 -34.89 65.55
CA ALA A 619 5.64 -34.37 66.03
C ALA A 619 6.49 -33.73 64.92
N GLY A 620 6.78 -32.43 65.04
CA GLY A 620 7.67 -31.71 64.10
C GLY A 620 9.18 -31.86 64.33
N SER A 621 9.65 -32.97 64.90
CA SER A 621 11.09 -33.23 65.04
C SER A 621 11.36 -34.73 64.98
N VAL A 622 12.43 -35.14 64.30
CA VAL A 622 12.82 -36.56 64.14
C VAL A 622 12.76 -37.35 65.44
N GLY A 623 13.48 -36.93 66.48
CA GLY A 623 13.46 -37.66 67.76
C GLY A 623 12.11 -37.62 68.50
N GLY A 624 11.17 -36.77 68.08
CA GLY A 624 9.76 -36.77 68.49
C GLY A 624 8.92 -37.76 67.71
N GLN A 625 9.11 -37.81 66.39
CA GLN A 625 8.48 -38.73 65.44
C GLN A 625 8.84 -40.18 65.77
N GLU A 626 10.12 -40.47 66.08
CA GLU A 626 10.56 -41.80 66.54
C GLU A 626 9.70 -42.30 67.71
N ARG A 627 9.51 -41.44 68.73
CA ARG A 627 8.75 -41.78 69.93
C ARG A 627 7.25 -41.93 69.66
N GLU A 628 6.71 -41.11 68.78
CA GLU A 628 5.29 -41.17 68.42
C GLU A 628 4.97 -42.45 67.65
N LEU A 629 5.83 -42.81 66.70
CA LEU A 629 5.71 -44.05 65.94
C LEU A 629 5.92 -45.30 66.82
N GLU A 630 6.84 -45.25 67.79
CA GLU A 630 6.98 -46.29 68.84
C GLU A 630 5.66 -46.46 69.62
N ASP A 631 5.10 -45.34 70.13
CA ASP A 631 3.87 -45.34 70.93
C ASP A 631 2.65 -45.86 70.13
N GLU A 632 2.52 -45.53 68.84
CA GLU A 632 1.46 -46.02 67.95
C GLU A 632 1.55 -47.54 67.73
N ILE A 633 2.74 -48.07 67.43
CA ILE A 633 2.98 -49.50 67.24
C ILE A 633 2.71 -50.27 68.55
N GLU A 634 3.21 -49.75 69.68
CA GLU A 634 2.99 -50.35 71.00
C GLU A 634 1.52 -50.30 71.44
N GLY A 635 0.79 -49.24 71.08
CA GLY A 635 -0.65 -49.11 71.25
C GLY A 635 -1.44 -50.25 70.58
N SER A 636 -0.94 -50.72 69.44
CA SER A 636 -1.48 -51.83 68.65
C SER A 636 -0.98 -53.22 69.06
N SER A 637 -0.13 -53.32 70.10
CA SER A 637 0.54 -54.56 70.54
C SER A 637 -0.37 -55.77 70.77
N ARG A 638 -1.65 -55.55 71.11
CA ARG A 638 -2.62 -56.63 71.37
C ARG A 638 -3.17 -57.31 70.11
N SER A 639 -2.90 -56.76 68.95
CA SER A 639 -3.39 -57.22 67.64
C SER A 639 -2.30 -57.78 66.73
N ILE A 640 -1.03 -57.53 67.02
CA ILE A 640 0.08 -57.86 66.11
C ILE A 640 0.51 -59.33 66.25
N VAL A 641 -0.01 -60.20 65.38
CA VAL A 641 0.30 -61.64 65.36
C VAL A 641 0.92 -62.10 64.03
N THR A 642 0.66 -61.37 62.95
CA THR A 642 1.14 -61.67 61.61
C THR A 642 1.83 -60.45 61.01
N GLU A 643 2.60 -60.67 59.94
CA GLU A 643 3.23 -59.59 59.16
C GLU A 643 2.19 -58.52 58.77
N SER A 644 1.02 -58.91 58.26
CA SER A 644 -0.07 -57.98 57.90
C SER A 644 -0.78 -57.32 59.08
N ASP A 645 -0.60 -57.82 60.31
CA ASP A 645 -1.09 -57.12 61.50
C ASP A 645 -0.08 -56.08 61.99
N PHE A 646 1.21 -56.31 61.74
CA PHE A 646 2.27 -55.34 61.99
C PHE A 646 2.23 -54.21 60.95
N GLU A 647 2.07 -54.55 59.67
CA GLU A 647 1.85 -53.59 58.58
C GLU A 647 0.73 -52.60 58.90
N ARG A 648 -0.43 -53.09 59.37
CA ARG A 648 -1.59 -52.26 59.73
C ARG A 648 -1.37 -51.41 60.99
N ALA A 649 -0.37 -51.73 61.80
CA ALA A 649 -0.02 -50.96 62.98
C ALA A 649 0.91 -49.79 62.65
N ILE A 650 1.42 -49.71 61.42
CA ILE A 650 2.28 -48.63 60.94
C ILE A 650 1.41 -47.68 60.10
N PRO A 651 1.26 -46.41 60.49
CA PRO A 651 0.46 -45.41 59.77
C PRO A 651 1.14 -44.88 58.49
N TYR A 652 1.53 -45.76 57.58
CA TYR A 652 2.30 -45.40 56.38
C TYR A 652 1.43 -45.02 55.16
N SER A 653 1.82 -43.95 54.45
CA SER A 653 1.34 -43.58 53.10
C SER A 653 2.49 -43.70 52.09
N SER A 654 2.22 -44.27 50.92
CA SER A 654 3.21 -44.36 49.84
C SER A 654 3.30 -43.10 48.97
N ASP A 655 2.40 -42.15 49.20
CA ASP A 655 2.18 -40.94 48.41
C ASP A 655 1.78 -39.85 49.42
N PRO A 656 2.76 -39.28 50.15
CA PRO A 656 2.52 -38.22 51.13
C PRO A 656 2.24 -36.89 50.41
N ASP A 657 1.29 -36.11 50.92
CA ASP A 657 0.97 -34.78 50.38
C ASP A 657 1.82 -33.74 51.12
N ILE A 658 3.03 -33.49 50.60
CA ILE A 658 3.96 -32.52 51.19
C ILE A 658 3.80 -31.19 50.48
N ASP A 659 3.28 -30.20 51.21
CA ASP A 659 3.26 -28.82 50.75
C ASP A 659 4.59 -28.13 51.09
N VAL A 660 5.43 -27.93 50.08
CA VAL A 660 6.72 -27.25 50.21
C VAL A 660 6.56 -25.81 49.77
N GLU A 661 6.52 -24.90 50.74
CA GLU A 661 6.51 -23.46 50.46
C GLU A 661 7.80 -22.79 50.98
N PRO A 662 8.33 -21.78 50.26
CA PRO A 662 9.41 -20.95 50.78
C PRO A 662 8.94 -20.20 52.03
N ARG A 663 9.76 -20.23 53.10
CA ARG A 663 9.43 -19.66 54.42
C ARG A 663 9.01 -18.18 54.42
N ASP A 664 9.44 -17.40 53.43
CA ASP A 664 9.07 -15.98 53.25
C ASP A 664 8.91 -15.65 51.76
N ARG A 665 7.84 -16.20 51.15
CA ARG A 665 7.52 -16.04 49.72
C ARG A 665 7.53 -14.59 49.24
N THR A 666 6.99 -13.66 50.04
CA THR A 666 6.95 -12.22 49.68
C THR A 666 8.35 -11.60 49.62
N LEU A 667 9.24 -11.88 50.58
CA LEU A 667 10.60 -11.37 50.52
C LEU A 667 11.43 -12.01 49.41
N LEU A 668 11.17 -13.29 49.10
CA LEU A 668 11.79 -13.96 47.97
C LEU A 668 11.37 -13.30 46.66
N TYR A 669 10.07 -13.07 46.49
CA TYR A 669 9.49 -12.37 45.35
C TYR A 669 10.17 -11.01 45.12
N ASP A 670 10.20 -10.14 46.15
CA ASP A 670 10.86 -8.83 46.07
C ASP A 670 12.34 -8.92 45.65
N TRP A 671 13.05 -9.96 46.09
CA TRP A 671 14.44 -10.19 45.71
C TRP A 671 14.59 -10.66 44.26
N VAL A 672 13.71 -11.54 43.78
CA VAL A 672 13.69 -12.01 42.39
C VAL A 672 13.44 -10.85 41.43
N ILE A 673 12.49 -9.96 41.73
CA ILE A 673 12.28 -8.73 40.96
C ILE A 673 13.58 -7.91 40.91
N GLY A 674 14.27 -7.74 42.05
CA GLY A 674 15.56 -7.07 42.06
C GLY A 674 16.69 -7.77 41.29
N GLU A 675 16.60 -9.08 41.02
CA GLU A 675 17.49 -9.80 40.11
C GLU A 675 17.09 -9.61 38.64
N LEU A 676 15.78 -9.61 38.35
CA LEU A 676 15.23 -9.32 37.03
C LEU A 676 15.58 -7.91 36.58
N ASN A 677 15.39 -6.88 37.42
CA ASN A 677 15.75 -5.49 37.08
C ASN A 677 17.21 -5.37 36.65
N ARG A 678 18.12 -6.02 37.38
CA ARG A 678 19.56 -6.03 37.04
C ARG A 678 19.86 -6.78 35.75
N THR A 679 19.14 -7.87 35.50
CA THR A 679 19.32 -8.68 34.29
C THR A 679 18.80 -7.95 33.07
N HIS A 680 17.61 -7.35 33.19
CA HIS A 680 16.99 -6.52 32.17
C HIS A 680 17.87 -5.32 31.80
N GLU A 681 18.32 -4.54 32.80
CA GLU A 681 19.27 -3.43 32.61
C GLU A 681 20.54 -3.92 31.88
N ALA A 682 21.09 -5.07 32.27
CA ALA A 682 22.29 -5.62 31.64
C ALA A 682 22.07 -6.03 30.18
N VAL A 683 20.91 -6.63 29.84
CA VAL A 683 20.54 -7.00 28.47
C VAL A 683 20.39 -5.75 27.60
N VAL A 684 19.57 -4.79 28.03
CA VAL A 684 19.35 -3.51 27.32
C VAL A 684 20.68 -2.75 27.14
N ALA A 685 21.55 -2.76 28.15
CA ALA A 685 22.84 -2.09 28.07
C ALA A 685 23.86 -2.80 27.15
N SER A 686 23.84 -4.13 27.07
CA SER A 686 24.97 -4.92 26.53
C SER A 686 24.72 -5.56 25.17
N VAL A 687 23.46 -5.82 24.79
CA VAL A 687 23.15 -6.49 23.51
C VAL A 687 23.18 -5.46 22.38
N PRO A 688 24.12 -5.54 21.43
CA PRO A 688 24.20 -4.56 20.33
C PRO A 688 22.97 -4.66 19.41
N PRO A 689 22.65 -3.60 18.64
CA PRO A 689 21.69 -3.72 17.57
C PRO A 689 22.16 -4.68 16.48
N HIS A 690 21.21 -5.23 15.74
CA HIS A 690 21.47 -5.98 14.51
C HIS A 690 21.45 -5.02 13.31
N GLU A 691 22.56 -4.93 12.57
CA GLU A 691 22.63 -4.17 11.30
C GLU A 691 22.09 -5.04 10.15
N THR A 692 21.08 -4.56 9.42
CA THR A 692 20.53 -5.19 8.21
C THR A 692 20.30 -4.14 7.13
N ASP A 693 20.20 -4.57 5.87
CA ASP A 693 19.71 -3.69 4.81
C ASP A 693 18.19 -3.49 4.97
N LEU A 694 17.74 -2.24 4.87
CA LEU A 694 16.35 -1.80 4.99
C LEU A 694 15.39 -2.61 4.11
N TRP A 695 15.79 -2.92 2.87
CA TRP A 695 14.94 -3.65 1.94
C TRP A 695 14.71 -5.09 2.35
N SER A 696 15.59 -5.64 3.21
CA SER A 696 15.38 -6.96 3.81
C SER A 696 14.09 -7.02 4.65
N MET A 697 13.59 -5.88 5.13
CA MET A 697 12.29 -5.78 5.83
C MET A 697 11.10 -6.01 4.89
N LEU A 698 11.27 -5.94 3.57
CA LEU A 698 10.24 -6.23 2.57
C LEU A 698 10.41 -7.63 1.96
N GLU A 699 11.39 -8.40 2.43
CA GLU A 699 11.78 -9.69 1.88
C GLU A 699 11.58 -10.82 2.89
N GLN A 700 11.61 -12.07 2.40
CA GLN A 700 11.69 -13.27 3.22
C GLN A 700 13.02 -14.00 2.96
N PRO A 701 13.66 -14.60 3.99
CA PRO A 701 13.22 -14.69 5.40
C PRO A 701 13.34 -13.36 6.15
N SER A 702 12.59 -13.21 7.24
CA SER A 702 12.59 -11.98 8.05
C SER A 702 13.99 -11.68 8.64
N PRO A 703 14.45 -10.41 8.62
CA PRO A 703 15.72 -10.03 9.27
C PRO A 703 15.64 -10.11 10.81
N LEU A 704 14.45 -10.27 11.39
CA LEU A 704 14.25 -10.37 12.84
C LEU A 704 14.84 -11.63 13.47
N GLY A 705 14.92 -12.74 12.71
CA GLY A 705 15.53 -13.97 13.21
C GLY A 705 17.01 -13.80 13.61
N GLU A 706 17.73 -12.87 12.99
CA GLU A 706 19.14 -12.58 13.32
C GLU A 706 19.29 -11.74 14.62
N VAL A 707 18.22 -11.08 15.07
CA VAL A 707 18.16 -10.41 16.38
C VAL A 707 18.22 -11.46 17.49
N GLU A 708 17.56 -12.60 17.32
CA GLU A 708 17.58 -13.73 18.25
C GLU A 708 19.02 -14.21 18.51
N ASP A 709 19.81 -14.38 17.44
CA ASP A 709 21.22 -14.79 17.53
C ASP A 709 22.07 -13.77 18.32
N THR A 710 21.75 -12.49 18.19
CA THR A 710 22.43 -11.41 18.92
C THR A 710 22.10 -11.49 20.42
N VAL A 711 20.84 -11.72 20.79
CA VAL A 711 20.41 -11.92 22.18
C VAL A 711 21.00 -13.22 22.77
N ARG A 712 20.99 -14.33 22.01
CA ARG A 712 21.61 -15.61 22.41
C ARG A 712 23.08 -15.49 22.75
N SER A 713 23.79 -14.51 22.17
CA SER A 713 25.22 -14.32 22.43
C SER A 713 25.56 -13.93 23.88
N VAL A 714 24.62 -13.31 24.61
CA VAL A 714 24.82 -12.88 26.01
C VAL A 714 24.10 -13.75 27.05
N GLU A 715 23.18 -14.60 26.60
CA GLU A 715 22.32 -15.43 27.46
C GLU A 715 23.12 -16.25 28.48
N ASP A 716 24.05 -17.08 28.02
CA ASP A 716 24.83 -17.97 28.89
C ASP A 716 25.65 -17.20 29.94
N GLU A 717 26.19 -16.03 29.58
CA GLU A 717 26.98 -15.19 30.49
C GLU A 717 26.10 -14.56 31.58
N LEU A 718 24.91 -14.08 31.21
CA LEU A 718 24.00 -13.39 32.13
C LEU A 718 23.17 -14.37 32.98
N VAL A 719 22.68 -15.48 32.41
CA VAL A 719 21.92 -16.51 33.15
C VAL A 719 22.77 -17.15 34.25
N TYR A 720 24.01 -17.49 33.93
CA TYR A 720 24.92 -18.19 34.85
C TYR A 720 25.95 -17.28 35.52
N GLU A 721 25.70 -15.97 35.54
CA GLU A 721 26.56 -15.01 36.21
C GLU A 721 26.71 -15.38 37.71
N ASN A 722 27.95 -15.51 38.18
CA ASN A 722 28.31 -16.01 39.51
C ASN A 722 28.11 -17.51 39.76
N THR A 723 27.70 -18.29 38.75
CA THR A 723 27.53 -19.75 38.84
C THR A 723 28.56 -20.48 37.98
N THR A 724 29.72 -20.83 38.57
CA THR A 724 30.85 -21.44 37.83
C THR A 724 30.81 -22.98 37.73
N GLY A 725 29.83 -23.62 38.37
CA GLY A 725 29.68 -25.07 38.42
C GLY A 725 28.23 -25.45 38.78
N SER A 726 28.09 -26.32 39.79
CA SER A 726 26.83 -26.62 40.48
C SER A 726 26.18 -25.36 41.06
N TYR A 727 24.85 -25.40 41.19
CA TYR A 727 24.10 -24.42 41.96
C TYR A 727 24.40 -24.64 43.44
N GLU A 728 24.85 -23.61 44.15
CA GLU A 728 25.25 -23.77 45.56
C GLU A 728 24.02 -24.06 46.44
N ASN A 729 22.87 -23.45 46.12
CA ASN A 729 21.62 -23.50 46.87
C ASN A 729 20.40 -23.21 45.96
N THR A 730 19.18 -23.34 46.49
CA THR A 730 17.94 -23.13 45.73
C THR A 730 17.74 -21.67 45.27
N ALA A 731 18.31 -20.69 45.96
CA ALA A 731 18.24 -19.29 45.53
C ALA A 731 19.14 -19.01 44.31
N ASP A 732 20.32 -19.63 44.23
CA ASP A 732 21.17 -19.55 43.03
C ASP A 732 20.56 -20.30 41.85
N LEU A 733 19.85 -21.40 42.11
CA LEU A 733 19.04 -22.09 41.11
C LEU A 733 17.89 -21.19 40.61
N LEU A 734 17.11 -20.61 41.52
CA LEU A 734 16.01 -19.70 41.18
C LEU A 734 16.48 -18.46 40.42
N ARG A 735 17.65 -17.89 40.77
CA ARG A 735 18.26 -16.79 40.02
C ARG A 735 18.49 -17.19 38.57
N ALA A 736 19.10 -18.36 38.35
CA ALA A 736 19.37 -18.83 37.00
C ALA A 736 18.07 -19.13 36.25
N GLU A 737 17.09 -19.75 36.91
CA GLU A 737 15.81 -20.12 36.31
C GLU A 737 15.04 -18.89 35.84
N VAL A 738 14.85 -17.90 36.70
CA VAL A 738 14.12 -16.68 36.35
C VAL A 738 14.83 -15.89 35.23
N ARG A 739 16.17 -15.85 35.24
CA ARG A 739 16.94 -15.24 34.14
C ARG A 739 16.75 -16.01 32.83
N LYS A 740 16.70 -17.35 32.88
CA LYS A 740 16.49 -18.20 31.71
C LYS A 740 15.08 -18.02 31.13
N GLN A 741 14.07 -17.95 31.98
CA GLN A 741 12.69 -17.66 31.58
C GLN A 741 12.58 -16.28 30.93
N TYR A 742 13.27 -15.26 31.47
CA TYR A 742 13.35 -13.95 30.85
C TYR A 742 13.90 -13.99 29.40
N PHE A 743 14.99 -14.71 29.14
CA PHE A 743 15.49 -14.88 27.77
C PHE A 743 14.56 -15.69 26.88
N LYS A 744 13.89 -16.71 27.43
CA LYS A 744 12.89 -17.50 26.71
C LYS A 744 11.71 -16.64 26.25
N ALA A 745 11.20 -15.77 27.13
CA ALA A 745 10.18 -14.80 26.79
C ALA A 745 10.65 -13.86 25.66
N ILE A 746 11.90 -13.36 25.70
CA ILE A 746 12.45 -12.56 24.59
C ILE A 746 12.39 -13.33 23.26
N TYR A 747 12.80 -14.60 23.25
CA TYR A 747 12.79 -15.43 22.03
C TYR A 747 11.37 -15.69 21.52
N GLU A 748 10.43 -15.98 22.41
CA GLU A 748 9.03 -16.20 22.05
C GLU A 748 8.40 -14.94 21.44
N HIS A 749 8.73 -13.75 21.97
CA HIS A 749 8.29 -12.48 21.38
C HIS A 749 8.95 -12.23 20.02
N ILE A 750 10.26 -12.47 19.87
CA ILE A 750 10.93 -12.35 18.56
C ILE A 750 10.29 -13.28 17.52
N GLU A 751 10.09 -14.56 17.84
CA GLU A 751 9.48 -15.55 16.93
C GLU A 751 8.04 -15.19 16.57
N THR A 752 7.27 -14.66 17.52
CA THR A 752 5.89 -14.20 17.29
C THR A 752 5.86 -13.05 16.28
N VAL A 753 6.75 -12.06 16.45
CA VAL A 753 6.84 -10.91 15.55
C VAL A 753 7.42 -11.31 14.18
N GLU A 754 8.42 -12.18 14.15
CA GLU A 754 8.97 -12.76 12.93
C GLU A 754 7.87 -13.45 12.11
N SER A 755 7.07 -14.30 12.75
CA SER A 755 5.95 -14.99 12.09
C SER A 755 4.90 -14.01 11.56
N TYR A 756 4.59 -12.93 12.29
CA TYR A 756 3.64 -11.92 11.85
C TYR A 756 4.18 -11.10 10.67
N HIS A 757 5.48 -10.77 10.68
CA HIS A 757 6.17 -10.14 9.56
C HIS A 757 6.10 -11.02 8.31
N GLU A 758 6.47 -12.30 8.42
CA GLU A 758 6.42 -13.22 7.29
C GLU A 758 5.00 -13.44 6.76
N GLU A 759 4.01 -13.57 7.64
CA GLU A 759 2.59 -13.69 7.27
C GLU A 759 2.06 -12.43 6.58
N THR A 760 2.47 -11.23 7.01
CA THR A 760 2.05 -9.97 6.38
C THR A 760 2.66 -9.81 4.99
N ILE A 761 3.93 -10.18 4.82
CA ILE A 761 4.61 -10.17 3.52
C ILE A 761 4.02 -11.25 2.58
N GLU A 762 3.67 -12.44 3.08
CA GLU A 762 3.05 -13.52 2.28
C GLU A 762 1.55 -13.29 2.00
N GLY A 763 0.85 -12.60 2.92
CA GLY A 763 -0.60 -12.63 3.07
C GLY A 763 -1.33 -11.29 2.92
N GLY A 764 -0.64 -10.19 2.62
CA GLY A 764 -1.13 -8.79 2.58
C GLY A 764 -2.29 -8.44 1.63
N SER A 765 -3.08 -9.42 1.24
CA SER A 765 -4.30 -9.35 0.41
C SER A 765 -5.58 -8.88 1.12
N GLY A 766 -5.62 -8.78 2.45
CA GLY A 766 -6.88 -8.50 3.20
C GLY A 766 -7.05 -7.08 3.73
N MET A 767 -5.98 -6.45 4.23
CA MET A 767 -6.03 -5.13 4.89
C MET A 767 -6.29 -3.99 3.89
N VAL A 768 -5.72 -4.10 2.69
CA VAL A 768 -5.79 -3.05 1.66
C VAL A 768 -6.94 -3.26 0.69
N ASP A 769 -7.41 -4.51 0.51
CA ASP A 769 -8.60 -4.82 -0.29
C ASP A 769 -9.85 -4.13 0.29
N ASP A 770 -9.96 -4.05 1.62
CA ASP A 770 -11.02 -3.30 2.31
C ASP A 770 -10.74 -1.78 2.37
N LEU A 771 -9.48 -1.34 2.56
CA LEU A 771 -9.08 0.08 2.66
C LEU A 771 -9.18 0.85 1.34
N LEU A 772 -8.79 0.19 0.24
CA LEU A 772 -8.82 0.74 -1.10
C LEU A 772 -10.05 0.23 -1.89
N GLY A 773 -10.86 -0.64 -1.28
CA GLY A 773 -12.14 -1.11 -1.82
C GLY A 773 -12.03 -1.96 -3.10
N GLY A 774 -11.11 -2.92 -3.13
CA GLY A 774 -10.88 -3.78 -4.28
C GLY A 774 -10.00 -3.16 -5.38
N LEU A 775 -9.39 -2.00 -5.12
CA LEU A 775 -8.56 -1.20 -6.05
C LEU A 775 -7.42 -1.99 -6.72
N LEU A 776 -7.01 -3.12 -6.13
CA LEU A 776 -5.90 -3.97 -6.55
C LEU A 776 -6.32 -5.45 -6.62
N ASP A 777 -7.47 -5.75 -7.24
CA ASP A 777 -7.95 -7.12 -7.54
C ASP A 777 -6.98 -7.94 -8.45
N ALA A 778 -5.85 -7.34 -8.87
CA ALA A 778 -4.71 -8.03 -9.46
C ALA A 778 -3.94 -8.77 -8.36
N GLY A 779 -4.35 -10.00 -8.12
CA GLY A 779 -3.91 -10.82 -6.99
C GLY A 779 -2.40 -10.85 -6.71
N ASN A 780 -2.15 -10.92 -5.40
CA ASN A 780 -0.90 -11.13 -4.67
C ASN A 780 0.04 -9.92 -4.57
N ASP A 781 0.20 -9.49 -3.31
CA ASP A 781 1.32 -8.74 -2.72
C ASP A 781 1.04 -7.24 -2.51
N LEU A 782 0.85 -6.89 -1.23
CA LEU A 782 0.69 -5.55 -0.61
C LEU A 782 1.59 -4.45 -1.20
N LEU A 783 2.77 -4.86 -1.67
CA LEU A 783 3.84 -3.99 -2.15
C LEU A 783 4.07 -4.17 -3.66
N GLY A 784 3.62 -5.27 -4.24
CA GLY A 784 4.02 -5.72 -5.58
C GLY A 784 3.57 -4.77 -6.68
N ALA A 785 2.27 -4.45 -6.78
CA ALA A 785 1.75 -3.69 -7.91
C ALA A 785 2.17 -2.20 -7.93
N PRO A 786 2.10 -1.43 -6.81
CA PRO A 786 2.60 -0.05 -6.80
C PRO A 786 4.12 0.04 -6.95
N LEU A 787 4.91 -0.86 -6.33
CA LEU A 787 6.36 -0.90 -6.53
C LEU A 787 6.72 -1.36 -7.93
N GLU A 788 6.06 -2.37 -8.50
CA GLU A 788 6.30 -2.82 -9.87
C GLU A 788 5.94 -1.71 -10.86
N PHE A 789 4.89 -0.92 -10.59
CA PHE A 789 4.60 0.28 -11.36
C PHE A 789 5.73 1.31 -11.23
N VAL A 790 6.17 1.66 -10.03
CA VAL A 790 7.30 2.59 -9.80
C VAL A 790 8.58 2.08 -10.46
N GLU A 791 8.95 0.81 -10.27
CA GLU A 791 10.11 0.15 -10.88
C GLU A 791 10.00 0.18 -12.40
N SER A 792 8.82 -0.11 -12.96
CA SER A 792 8.59 -0.05 -14.40
C SER A 792 8.72 1.36 -14.99
N MET A 793 8.42 2.39 -14.17
CA MET A 793 8.53 3.80 -14.54
C MET A 793 9.92 4.38 -14.30
N LEU A 794 10.71 3.79 -13.40
CA LEU A 794 12.13 4.08 -13.20
C LEU A 794 13.01 3.37 -14.24
N ASP A 795 12.56 2.25 -14.81
CA ASP A 795 13.26 1.56 -15.89
C ASP A 795 12.86 2.10 -17.28
N PRO A 796 13.80 2.77 -18.00
CA PRO A 796 13.54 3.34 -19.32
C PRO A 796 13.23 2.29 -20.41
N GLU A 797 13.49 1.00 -20.19
CA GLU A 797 13.16 -0.07 -21.13
C GLU A 797 11.72 -0.62 -20.96
N SER A 798 11.09 -0.45 -19.79
CA SER A 798 9.77 -1.00 -19.46
C SER A 798 8.65 0.02 -19.39
N ARG A 799 8.98 1.32 -19.43
CA ARG A 799 8.02 2.42 -19.53
C ARG A 799 7.03 2.15 -20.67
N PRO A 800 5.72 2.50 -20.52
CA PRO A 800 4.83 2.58 -21.68
C PRO A 800 5.57 3.37 -22.75
N GLU A 801 5.86 2.74 -23.91
CA GLU A 801 6.44 3.48 -25.02
C GLU A 801 5.53 4.69 -25.20
N ASP A 802 6.05 5.92 -25.15
CA ASP A 802 5.31 7.13 -25.51
C ASP A 802 4.84 6.91 -26.95
N ALA A 803 3.66 6.29 -27.06
CA ALA A 803 3.29 5.53 -28.22
C ALA A 803 2.93 6.57 -29.27
N ARG A 804 3.87 6.84 -30.17
CA ARG A 804 3.58 7.72 -31.31
C ARG A 804 2.36 7.18 -32.01
N ALA A 805 1.30 7.99 -32.05
CA ALA A 805 0.17 7.75 -32.93
C ALA A 805 0.68 7.33 -34.31
N PRO A 806 0.18 6.21 -34.88
CA PRO A 806 0.46 5.88 -36.26
C PRO A 806 0.05 7.06 -37.15
N GLY A 807 1.00 7.65 -37.88
CA GLY A 807 0.71 8.71 -38.84
C GLY A 807 -0.27 8.21 -39.92
N PRO A 808 -1.20 9.04 -40.42
CA PRO A 808 -2.15 8.61 -41.43
C PRO A 808 -1.44 8.30 -42.76
N ASP A 809 -1.56 7.06 -43.24
CA ASP A 809 -1.05 6.60 -44.53
C ASP A 809 -2.12 6.79 -45.64
N SER A 810 -2.49 8.03 -45.96
CA SER A 810 -3.50 8.34 -47.00
C SER A 810 -2.90 8.39 -48.42
N GLU A 811 -3.52 7.73 -49.40
CA GLU A 811 -3.14 7.85 -50.83
C GLU A 811 -3.50 9.23 -51.45
N LEU A 812 -4.37 10.02 -50.80
CA LEU A 812 -4.78 11.36 -51.24
C LEU A 812 -4.07 12.49 -50.47
N LEU A 813 -3.62 12.22 -49.25
CA LEU A 813 -2.90 13.12 -48.37
C LEU A 813 -1.55 12.47 -47.99
N GLU A 814 -0.62 12.37 -48.95
CA GLU A 814 0.75 11.91 -48.67
C GLU A 814 1.44 12.96 -47.75
N ASP A 815 2.02 12.51 -46.63
CA ASP A 815 2.79 13.29 -45.65
C ASP A 815 2.00 14.38 -44.86
N THR A 816 0.86 14.05 -44.24
CA THR A 816 0.20 14.97 -43.28
C THR A 816 1.03 15.11 -42.01
N SER A 817 1.42 16.34 -41.67
CA SER A 817 2.06 16.66 -40.37
C SER A 817 1.15 17.53 -39.53
N TYR A 818 1.03 17.20 -38.25
CA TYR A 818 0.32 18.01 -37.26
C TYR A 818 1.27 18.98 -36.56
N GLN A 819 0.71 20.08 -36.06
CA GLN A 819 1.37 21.00 -35.14
C GLN A 819 0.34 21.41 -34.09
N VAL A 820 0.65 21.16 -32.83
CA VAL A 820 -0.16 21.56 -31.68
C VAL A 820 0.34 22.91 -31.16
N GLU A 821 -0.57 23.81 -30.80
CA GLU A 821 -0.28 25.06 -30.11
C GLU A 821 -1.30 25.29 -28.99
N GLY A 822 -0.86 25.12 -27.75
CA GLY A 822 -1.62 25.45 -26.54
C GLY A 822 -1.40 26.92 -26.15
N SER A 823 -2.43 27.57 -25.61
CA SER A 823 -2.33 28.94 -25.11
C SER A 823 -3.06 29.09 -23.77
N PRO A 824 -2.33 29.30 -22.65
CA PRO A 824 -0.87 29.30 -22.56
C PRO A 824 -0.26 27.94 -22.94
N THR A 825 0.99 27.93 -23.41
CA THR A 825 1.70 26.68 -23.73
C THR A 825 1.85 25.81 -22.48
N TYR A 826 2.15 26.44 -21.34
CA TYR A 826 2.26 25.81 -20.03
C TYR A 826 1.14 26.32 -19.14
N LEU A 827 0.34 25.41 -18.58
CA LEU A 827 -0.77 25.74 -17.70
C LEU A 827 -0.20 26.00 -16.30
N SER A 828 -0.26 27.25 -15.85
CA SER A 828 0.28 27.63 -14.54
C SER A 828 -0.80 27.76 -13.46
N LEU A 829 -0.40 27.57 -12.20
CA LEU A 829 -1.19 27.91 -11.02
C LEU A 829 -1.39 29.42 -10.86
N GLU A 830 -0.53 30.23 -11.49
CA GLU A 830 -0.73 31.67 -11.59
C GLU A 830 -1.73 32.01 -12.70
N THR A 831 -2.60 32.98 -12.43
CA THR A 831 -3.56 33.47 -13.43
C THR A 831 -2.85 34.25 -14.53
N VAL A 832 -3.22 33.99 -15.78
CA VAL A 832 -2.70 34.73 -16.93
C VAL A 832 -3.71 35.75 -17.43
N ASN A 833 -3.23 36.92 -17.85
CA ASN A 833 -4.08 37.92 -18.47
C ASN A 833 -3.71 38.12 -19.94
N ARG A 834 -4.54 38.90 -20.65
CA ARG A 834 -4.37 39.14 -22.09
C ARG A 834 -3.04 39.81 -22.49
N THR A 835 -2.35 40.47 -21.57
CA THR A 835 -1.03 41.08 -21.81
C THR A 835 0.03 40.01 -21.99
N ASP A 836 -0.08 38.94 -21.21
CA ASP A 836 0.88 37.83 -21.15
C ASP A 836 0.51 36.78 -22.19
N VAL A 837 -0.78 36.41 -22.24
CA VAL A 837 -1.34 35.43 -23.18
C VAL A 837 -2.38 36.11 -24.06
N PRO A 838 -2.04 36.47 -25.33
CA PRO A 838 -2.96 37.16 -26.23
C PRO A 838 -4.25 36.40 -26.56
N ALA A 839 -4.35 35.11 -26.22
CA ALA A 839 -5.55 34.29 -26.37
C ALA A 839 -6.64 34.62 -25.32
N VAL A 840 -6.28 35.04 -24.11
CA VAL A 840 -7.22 35.23 -22.97
C VAL A 840 -8.36 36.20 -23.28
N ARG A 841 -9.60 35.79 -23.03
CA ARG A 841 -10.84 36.55 -23.24
C ARG A 841 -11.74 36.44 -21.99
N PRO A 842 -12.71 37.37 -21.82
CA PRO A 842 -13.82 37.12 -20.91
C PRO A 842 -14.68 35.94 -21.41
N GLU A 843 -15.32 35.24 -20.48
CA GLU A 843 -16.28 34.16 -20.73
C GLU A 843 -17.31 34.52 -21.83
N GLY A 844 -17.49 33.61 -22.79
CA GLY A 844 -18.37 33.74 -23.95
C GLY A 844 -18.05 34.95 -24.87
N GLY A 845 -16.86 35.53 -24.72
CA GLY A 845 -16.44 36.75 -25.39
C GLY A 845 -16.14 36.57 -26.88
N THR A 846 -16.30 37.63 -27.66
CA THR A 846 -15.98 37.63 -29.09
C THR A 846 -14.53 38.09 -29.36
N LEU A 847 -13.99 37.79 -30.57
CA LEU A 847 -12.67 38.29 -31.01
C LEU A 847 -12.48 39.82 -30.91
N LEU A 848 -13.59 40.57 -30.91
CA LEU A 848 -13.59 42.04 -30.84
C LEU A 848 -13.70 42.58 -29.41
N GLU A 849 -14.05 41.75 -28.44
CA GLU A 849 -14.14 42.12 -27.03
C GLU A 849 -12.75 42.01 -26.40
N THR A 850 -12.15 43.17 -26.17
CA THR A 850 -10.79 43.30 -25.65
C THR A 850 -10.82 43.99 -24.29
N HIS A 851 -11.11 43.23 -23.24
CA HIS A 851 -10.92 43.66 -21.86
C HIS A 851 -9.53 43.21 -21.39
N SER A 852 -8.67 44.15 -20.97
CA SER A 852 -7.31 43.84 -20.51
C SER A 852 -7.25 43.46 -19.03
N THR A 853 -8.40 43.37 -18.37
CA THR A 853 -8.53 43.04 -16.94
C THR A 853 -9.15 41.66 -16.75
N SER A 854 -9.40 40.92 -17.84
CA SER A 854 -9.83 39.53 -17.76
C SER A 854 -8.60 38.70 -17.39
N GLU A 855 -8.73 37.96 -16.30
CA GLU A 855 -7.79 36.93 -15.87
C GLU A 855 -8.33 35.57 -16.33
N HIS A 856 -7.44 34.61 -16.50
CA HIS A 856 -7.73 33.24 -16.86
C HIS A 856 -6.90 32.36 -15.94
N ALA A 857 -7.55 31.54 -15.14
CA ALA A 857 -6.89 30.54 -14.31
C ALA A 857 -6.62 29.31 -15.19
N SER A 858 -5.35 29.05 -15.54
CA SER A 858 -5.02 27.93 -16.43
C SER A 858 -4.99 26.58 -15.75
N MET A 859 -4.65 26.53 -14.46
CA MET A 859 -4.58 25.31 -13.67
C MET A 859 -4.94 25.60 -12.22
N GLY A 860 -5.59 24.63 -11.57
CA GLY A 860 -5.76 24.56 -10.13
C GLY A 860 -5.33 23.19 -9.66
N THR A 861 -4.66 23.14 -8.51
CA THR A 861 -4.31 21.89 -7.84
C THR A 861 -4.77 21.92 -6.39
N GLY A 862 -5.17 20.74 -5.91
CA GLY A 862 -5.55 20.48 -4.54
C GLY A 862 -4.74 19.29 -4.02
N TYR A 863 -4.36 19.38 -2.75
CA TYR A 863 -3.63 18.36 -2.03
C TYR A 863 -4.35 18.04 -0.73
N PHE A 864 -4.49 16.75 -0.41
CA PHE A 864 -4.98 16.30 0.89
C PHE A 864 -4.13 15.15 1.42
N ASP A 865 -3.61 15.36 2.63
CA ASP A 865 -2.96 14.35 3.44
C ASP A 865 -4.02 13.47 4.13
N ALA A 866 -4.30 12.28 3.58
CA ALA A 866 -5.26 11.36 4.18
C ALA A 866 -4.67 10.50 5.31
N VAL A 867 -3.44 10.00 5.15
CA VAL A 867 -2.81 9.06 6.09
C VAL A 867 -1.31 9.36 6.25
N GLY A 868 -0.88 10.62 6.23
CA GLY A 868 0.52 11.03 6.04
C GLY A 868 1.17 11.71 7.24
N PHE A 869 0.53 11.74 8.41
CA PHE A 869 1.22 12.01 9.68
C PHE A 869 0.44 11.49 10.90
N PRO A 870 1.05 10.65 11.77
CA PRO A 870 2.37 10.05 11.70
C PRO A 870 2.44 8.83 10.74
N GLY A 871 1.50 8.69 9.80
CA GLY A 871 1.38 7.48 8.98
C GLY A 871 0.71 6.31 9.71
N LEU A 872 0.31 5.29 8.95
CA LEU A 872 -0.35 4.10 9.49
C LEU A 872 0.64 2.93 9.62
N PRO A 873 0.90 2.42 10.84
CA PRO A 873 1.77 1.25 11.01
C PRO A 873 1.07 -0.03 10.53
N LEU A 874 1.66 -0.71 9.54
CA LEU A 874 1.16 -1.99 9.02
C LEU A 874 1.64 -3.20 9.85
N LEU A 875 2.77 -3.04 10.55
CA LEU A 875 3.35 -4.05 11.44
C LEU A 875 3.58 -3.49 12.84
N PRO A 876 2.53 -3.23 13.64
CA PRO A 876 2.69 -2.75 15.01
C PRO A 876 3.05 -3.91 15.93
N VAL A 877 4.13 -3.79 16.68
CA VAL A 877 4.36 -4.60 17.89
C VAL A 877 4.64 -3.62 19.03
N PRO A 878 4.55 -4.00 20.31
CA PRO A 878 4.72 -3.03 21.39
C PRO A 878 6.04 -2.26 21.20
N SER A 879 5.94 -0.93 21.12
CA SER A 879 6.99 0.08 20.82
C SER A 879 7.71 0.03 19.45
N LEU A 880 7.22 -0.74 18.46
CA LEU A 880 7.87 -0.92 17.15
C LEU A 880 6.85 -0.87 15.99
N SER A 881 7.23 -0.23 14.89
CA SER A 881 6.51 -0.30 13.61
C SER A 881 7.54 -0.55 12.52
N PHE A 882 7.41 -1.63 11.74
CA PHE A 882 8.39 -2.01 10.71
C PHE A 882 8.02 -1.55 9.30
N LEU A 883 6.72 -1.34 9.06
CA LEU A 883 6.19 -0.82 7.81
C LEU A 883 5.14 0.23 8.13
N GLN A 884 5.15 1.29 7.34
CA GLN A 884 4.22 2.39 7.45
C GLN A 884 3.60 2.66 6.09
N LEU A 885 2.29 2.87 6.08
CA LEU A 885 1.52 3.30 4.93
C LEU A 885 1.13 4.76 5.10
N ASP A 886 1.44 5.56 4.09
CA ASP A 886 0.97 6.92 3.94
C ASP A 886 0.16 7.04 2.64
N ILE A 887 -0.90 7.86 2.65
CA ILE A 887 -1.79 8.03 1.48
C ILE A 887 -2.02 9.53 1.26
N TYR A 888 -1.70 9.97 0.06
CA TYR A 888 -1.87 11.36 -0.39
C TYR A 888 -2.88 11.41 -1.54
N TYR A 889 -3.78 12.38 -1.49
CA TYR A 889 -4.73 12.67 -2.55
C TYR A 889 -4.31 13.95 -3.27
N LEU A 890 -4.31 13.87 -4.59
CA LEU A 890 -3.99 14.98 -5.47
C LEU A 890 -5.15 15.16 -6.42
N GLU A 891 -5.56 16.40 -6.59
CA GLU A 891 -6.51 16.76 -7.63
C GLU A 891 -5.91 17.86 -8.50
N VAL A 892 -6.11 17.73 -9.80
CA VAL A 892 -5.60 18.66 -10.81
C VAL A 892 -6.73 18.98 -11.76
N GLN A 893 -6.95 20.26 -11.97
CA GLN A 893 -7.88 20.79 -12.96
C GLN A 893 -7.17 21.81 -13.83
N GLY A 894 -7.50 21.85 -15.11
CA GLY A 894 -6.87 22.76 -16.06
C GLY A 894 -7.78 23.14 -17.21
N GLU A 895 -7.58 24.33 -17.75
CA GLU A 895 -8.32 24.80 -18.94
C GLU A 895 -7.41 25.63 -19.85
N TYR A 896 -7.36 25.26 -21.12
CA TYR A 896 -6.73 26.06 -22.16
C TYR A 896 -7.61 27.25 -22.56
N ALA A 897 -7.08 28.47 -22.43
CA ALA A 897 -7.75 29.66 -22.98
C ALA A 897 -7.96 29.56 -24.51
N ARG A 898 -7.04 28.86 -25.19
CA ARG A 898 -7.16 28.47 -26.60
C ARG A 898 -6.25 27.30 -26.91
N PHE A 899 -6.79 26.28 -27.57
CA PHE A 899 -6.04 25.15 -28.10
C PHE A 899 -6.20 25.08 -29.62
N GLU A 900 -5.08 25.01 -30.34
CA GLU A 900 -5.06 25.01 -31.80
C GLU A 900 -4.26 23.83 -32.33
N VAL A 901 -4.83 23.11 -33.29
CA VAL A 901 -4.13 22.05 -34.02
C VAL A 901 -4.14 22.38 -35.51
N ARG A 902 -2.97 22.43 -36.12
CA ARG A 902 -2.81 22.66 -37.56
C ARG A 902 -2.42 21.37 -38.25
N ALA A 903 -3.09 21.06 -39.35
CA ALA A 903 -2.71 19.96 -40.23
C ALA A 903 -2.24 20.51 -41.57
N ASN A 904 -0.99 20.18 -41.92
CA ASN A 904 -0.40 20.54 -43.21
C ASN A 904 -0.57 19.38 -44.20
N SER A 905 -1.36 19.62 -45.25
CA SER A 905 -1.61 18.65 -46.32
C SER A 905 -0.56 18.81 -47.44
N GLY A 906 0.12 17.73 -47.83
CA GLY A 906 1.19 17.75 -48.84
C GLY A 906 0.76 18.04 -50.30
N ASP A 907 -0.50 18.36 -50.60
CA ASP A 907 -0.98 18.56 -51.97
C ASP A 907 -0.44 19.87 -52.61
N PRO A 908 0.37 19.81 -53.68
CA PRO A 908 0.86 21.00 -54.38
C PRO A 908 -0.23 21.83 -55.11
N ALA A 909 -1.48 21.37 -55.16
CA ALA A 909 -2.63 22.09 -55.72
C ALA A 909 -3.47 22.86 -54.68
N ALA A 910 -3.38 22.50 -53.40
CA ALA A 910 -4.07 23.14 -52.28
C ALA A 910 -3.02 23.51 -51.21
N SER A 911 -2.61 24.79 -51.21
CA SER A 911 -1.64 25.34 -50.25
C SER A 911 -2.25 25.66 -48.89
N ASP A 912 -3.38 25.07 -48.54
CA ASP A 912 -4.22 25.57 -47.46
C ASP A 912 -4.09 24.62 -46.26
N GLU A 913 -3.39 25.12 -45.23
CA GLU A 913 -3.30 24.57 -43.88
C GLU A 913 -4.70 24.57 -43.25
N THR A 914 -5.15 23.42 -42.72
CA THR A 914 -6.40 23.34 -41.96
C THR A 914 -6.09 23.62 -40.50
N THR A 915 -6.84 24.54 -39.89
CA THR A 915 -6.67 24.94 -38.50
C THR A 915 -7.92 24.58 -37.71
N TYR A 916 -7.75 23.72 -36.70
CA TYR A 916 -8.77 23.40 -35.72
C TYR A 916 -8.55 24.23 -34.46
N VAL A 917 -9.58 24.90 -33.93
CA VAL A 917 -9.46 25.81 -32.78
C VAL A 917 -10.54 25.54 -31.74
N ARG A 918 -10.13 25.10 -30.54
CA ARG A 918 -10.97 25.08 -29.33
C ARG A 918 -10.66 26.31 -28.50
N GLN A 919 -11.65 27.17 -28.31
CA GLN A 919 -11.56 28.38 -27.48
C GLN A 919 -12.98 28.75 -27.07
N ASP A 920 -13.17 29.21 -25.84
CA ASP A 920 -14.48 29.70 -25.41
C ASP A 920 -14.94 30.86 -26.31
N THR A 921 -15.94 30.59 -27.16
CA THR A 921 -16.49 31.55 -28.09
C THR A 921 -17.89 31.15 -28.53
N ARG A 922 -18.83 32.10 -28.49
CA ARG A 922 -20.15 31.95 -29.11
C ARG A 922 -20.04 31.93 -30.64
N VAL A 923 -20.65 30.93 -31.27
CA VAL A 923 -20.61 30.70 -32.72
C VAL A 923 -21.93 31.08 -33.38
N SER A 924 -21.81 31.83 -34.47
CA SER A 924 -22.91 32.17 -35.36
C SER A 924 -22.42 32.19 -36.79
N PHE A 925 -23.31 31.91 -37.75
CA PHE A 925 -23.00 32.07 -39.16
C PHE A 925 -24.11 32.79 -39.92
N GLU A 926 -23.70 33.54 -40.94
CA GLU A 926 -24.62 34.27 -41.82
C GLU A 926 -25.55 33.28 -42.54
N THR A 927 -26.85 33.49 -42.50
CA THR A 927 -27.81 32.71 -43.30
C THR A 927 -27.74 33.13 -44.77
N PRO A 928 -28.28 32.32 -45.72
CA PRO A 928 -28.29 32.70 -47.12
C PRO A 928 -28.98 34.05 -47.37
N PRO A 929 -28.59 34.84 -48.38
CA PRO A 929 -29.10 36.21 -48.59
C PRO A 929 -30.61 36.34 -48.86
N TRP A 930 -31.31 35.22 -49.02
CA TRP A 930 -32.76 35.12 -49.23
C TRP A 930 -33.52 34.60 -48.01
N ALA A 931 -32.84 34.29 -46.91
CA ALA A 931 -33.45 33.98 -45.63
C ALA A 931 -34.06 35.25 -45.00
N ASP A 932 -35.03 35.07 -44.09
CA ASP A 932 -35.70 36.18 -43.41
C ASP A 932 -34.87 36.75 -42.24
N GLN A 933 -34.01 35.93 -41.62
CA GLN A 933 -32.96 36.35 -40.69
C GLN A 933 -31.62 36.50 -41.40
N ASP A 934 -30.72 37.33 -40.85
CA ASP A 934 -29.38 37.62 -41.41
C ASP A 934 -28.28 36.67 -40.85
N GLU A 935 -28.50 36.07 -39.68
CA GLU A 935 -27.55 35.24 -38.93
C GLU A 935 -28.31 34.21 -38.09
N LEU A 936 -27.73 33.02 -37.90
CA LEU A 936 -28.21 31.98 -37.00
C LEU A 936 -27.15 31.74 -35.92
N VAL A 937 -27.53 31.81 -34.65
CA VAL A 937 -26.65 31.45 -33.52
C VAL A 937 -26.76 29.95 -33.29
N VAL A 938 -25.63 29.25 -33.38
CA VAL A 938 -25.59 27.78 -33.35
C VAL A 938 -25.01 27.20 -32.07
N GLY A 939 -24.54 28.04 -31.14
CA GLY A 939 -24.08 27.60 -29.82
C GLY A 939 -22.73 28.21 -29.47
N SER A 940 -21.89 27.42 -28.81
CA SER A 940 -20.53 27.79 -28.39
C SER A 940 -19.53 26.69 -28.70
N VAL A 941 -18.27 27.11 -28.79
CA VAL A 941 -17.12 26.22 -28.70
C VAL A 941 -16.70 26.21 -27.24
N GLU A 942 -16.71 25.05 -26.59
CA GLU A 942 -16.12 24.90 -25.25
C GLU A 942 -14.59 24.87 -25.37
N PRO A 943 -13.88 25.47 -24.40
CA PRO A 943 -12.43 25.30 -24.28
C PRO A 943 -12.11 23.82 -24.01
N ILE A 944 -10.83 23.46 -24.05
CA ILE A 944 -10.39 22.15 -23.57
C ILE A 944 -10.10 22.31 -22.08
N GLY A 945 -10.97 21.73 -21.27
CA GLY A 945 -10.83 21.63 -19.83
C GLY A 945 -10.62 20.18 -19.40
N PHE A 946 -10.11 19.97 -18.19
CA PHE A 946 -10.04 18.65 -17.58
C PHE A 946 -9.98 18.76 -16.07
N GLU A 947 -10.42 17.70 -15.40
CA GLU A 947 -10.31 17.49 -13.96
C GLU A 947 -9.88 16.04 -13.74
N ASN A 948 -8.92 15.81 -12.85
CA ASN A 948 -8.40 14.48 -12.59
C ASN A 948 -7.93 14.36 -11.14
N SER A 949 -8.12 13.16 -10.57
CA SER A 949 -7.65 12.82 -9.23
C SER A 949 -6.63 11.69 -9.27
N LEU A 950 -5.63 11.78 -8.40
CA LEU A 950 -4.58 10.80 -8.22
C LEU A 950 -4.41 10.49 -6.74
N VAL A 951 -4.50 9.20 -6.40
CA VAL A 951 -4.14 8.69 -5.07
C VAL A 951 -2.71 8.18 -5.14
N VAL A 952 -1.86 8.61 -4.22
CA VAL A 952 -0.46 8.16 -4.09
C VAL A 952 -0.29 7.40 -2.78
N PRO A 953 -0.35 6.06 -2.79
CA PRO A 953 0.03 5.26 -1.64
C PRO A 953 1.56 5.17 -1.57
N VAL A 954 2.09 5.40 -0.39
CA VAL A 954 3.52 5.30 -0.10
C VAL A 954 3.69 4.29 1.02
N VAL A 955 4.49 3.25 0.78
CA VAL A 955 4.91 2.35 1.83
C VAL A 955 6.38 2.55 2.09
N VAL A 956 6.71 2.98 3.31
CA VAL A 956 8.08 3.10 3.76
C VAL A 956 8.39 2.10 4.87
N PRO A 957 9.53 1.39 4.76
CA PRO A 957 10.05 0.61 5.87
C PRO A 957 10.46 1.53 7.01
N SER A 958 10.23 1.06 8.23
CA SER A 958 10.36 1.83 9.45
C SER A 958 11.38 1.17 10.38
N PRO A 959 12.65 1.59 10.36
CA PRO A 959 13.67 0.99 11.20
C PRO A 959 13.71 1.55 12.63
N GLN A 960 13.05 2.69 12.91
CA GLN A 960 13.22 3.42 14.16
C GLN A 960 12.17 3.03 15.21
N LEU A 961 12.68 2.72 16.40
CA LEU A 961 11.93 2.44 17.61
C LEU A 961 11.41 3.72 18.19
N LEU A 962 10.14 4.00 17.93
CA LEU A 962 9.39 4.99 18.66
C LEU A 962 8.16 4.27 19.23
N PRO A 963 7.89 4.35 20.54
CA PRO A 963 6.54 4.16 21.01
C PRO A 963 5.74 5.25 20.30
N ARG A 964 4.93 4.77 19.35
CA ARG A 964 3.86 5.52 18.68
C ARG A 964 4.32 6.30 17.45
N GLY A 965 4.71 5.49 16.47
CA GLY A 965 4.89 5.90 15.07
C GLY A 965 6.19 6.66 14.87
N THR A 966 6.94 6.30 13.83
CA THR A 966 7.73 7.34 13.18
C THR A 966 6.73 8.37 12.68
N PRO A 967 6.99 9.69 12.71
CA PRO A 967 6.11 10.59 12.00
C PRO A 967 5.91 10.13 10.54
N GLY A 968 4.85 10.61 9.91
CA GLY A 968 4.58 10.31 8.51
C GLY A 968 5.76 10.78 7.67
N VAL A 969 5.95 10.22 6.48
CA VAL A 969 6.91 10.82 5.57
C VAL A 969 6.38 12.17 5.09
N GLY A 970 7.19 13.22 5.20
CA GLY A 970 6.74 14.59 4.92
C GLY A 970 5.65 15.13 5.86
N ASP A 971 4.98 16.21 5.42
CA ASP A 971 3.72 16.74 5.97
C ASP A 971 3.71 17.06 7.49
N MET A 972 4.54 18.05 7.85
CA MET A 972 4.88 18.44 9.24
C MET A 972 3.83 19.26 10.03
N TRP A 973 2.53 19.01 9.88
CA TRP A 973 1.50 19.87 10.51
C TRP A 973 1.50 19.90 12.06
N GLN A 974 2.20 18.97 12.75
CA GLN A 974 2.29 18.96 14.23
C GLN A 974 3.62 19.48 14.81
N SER A 975 4.63 19.75 13.99
CA SER A 975 5.96 20.17 14.47
C SER A 975 6.03 21.68 14.72
N THR A 976 5.46 22.13 15.84
CA THR A 976 5.67 23.47 16.46
C THR A 976 5.18 24.75 15.75
N ASN A 977 4.68 24.72 14.50
CA ASN A 977 4.05 25.87 13.83
C ASN A 977 2.63 25.54 13.35
N LEU A 978 1.64 26.30 13.82
CA LEU A 978 0.20 26.09 13.63
C LEU A 978 -0.35 26.46 12.24
N ASP A 979 0.51 26.63 11.22
CA ASP A 979 0.13 27.29 9.97
C ASP A 979 0.17 26.38 8.72
N VAL A 980 0.39 25.06 8.85
CA VAL A 980 0.34 24.12 7.70
C VAL A 980 -0.92 23.26 7.78
N PRO A 981 -1.91 23.47 6.90
CA PRO A 981 -3.14 22.67 6.86
C PRO A 981 -2.88 21.26 6.30
N ARG A 982 -3.69 20.28 6.74
CA ARG A 982 -3.75 18.90 6.20
C ARG A 982 -4.15 18.87 4.70
N GLU A 983 -4.56 20.01 4.21
CA GLU A 983 -5.07 20.24 2.88
C GLU A 983 -4.53 21.57 2.37
N GLU A 984 -3.99 21.59 1.15
CA GLU A 984 -3.45 22.81 0.58
C GLU A 984 -3.86 22.96 -0.88
N CYS A 985 -4.32 24.16 -1.25
CA CYS A 985 -4.96 24.40 -2.53
C CYS A 985 -4.37 25.62 -3.18
N SER A 986 -4.20 25.52 -4.48
CA SER A 986 -3.77 26.65 -5.29
C SER A 986 -4.81 27.78 -5.28
N THR A 987 -4.38 28.99 -5.63
CA THR A 987 -5.27 30.18 -5.62
C THR A 987 -6.44 30.06 -6.60
N ALA A 988 -6.27 29.28 -7.66
CA ALA A 988 -7.25 29.08 -8.73
C ALA A 988 -8.17 27.86 -8.51
N TRP A 989 -8.09 27.19 -7.34
CA TRP A 989 -8.81 25.95 -7.09
C TRP A 989 -10.34 26.06 -7.22
N ASP A 990 -10.95 27.13 -6.72
CA ASP A 990 -12.43 27.22 -6.74
C ASP A 990 -13.02 27.41 -8.15
N ASP A 991 -12.24 27.93 -9.11
CA ASP A 991 -12.73 28.32 -10.43
C ASP A 991 -11.57 28.37 -11.45
N VAL A 992 -11.39 27.31 -12.24
CA VAL A 992 -10.44 27.28 -13.36
C VAL A 992 -11.11 27.75 -14.65
N GLY A 993 -10.36 28.47 -15.47
CA GLY A 993 -10.78 28.93 -16.79
C GLY A 993 -11.07 30.42 -16.88
N ALA A 994 -11.87 30.79 -17.87
CA ALA A 994 -12.21 32.18 -18.21
C ALA A 994 -13.28 32.81 -17.28
N SER A 995 -13.93 32.00 -16.44
CA SER A 995 -14.89 32.41 -15.41
C SER A 995 -14.21 33.00 -14.17
N PHE A 996 -12.93 32.70 -13.94
CA PHE A 996 -12.20 33.08 -12.74
C PHE A 996 -12.34 34.57 -12.38
N GLU A 997 -12.90 34.84 -11.19
CA GLU A 997 -13.05 36.18 -10.64
C GLU A 997 -12.17 36.39 -9.39
N PRO A 998 -11.09 37.18 -9.46
CA PRO A 998 -10.15 37.36 -8.34
C PRO A 998 -10.76 38.05 -7.09
N ASP A 999 -11.91 38.71 -7.23
CA ASP A 999 -12.58 39.46 -6.17
C ASP A 999 -13.72 38.68 -5.47
N GLU A 1000 -14.13 37.50 -5.98
CA GLU A 1000 -15.23 36.67 -5.44
C GLU A 1000 -14.76 35.43 -4.66
N GLN A 1001 -13.48 35.37 -4.26
CA GLN A 1001 -12.92 34.28 -3.44
C GLN A 1001 -13.83 33.99 -2.24
N GLY A 1002 -14.47 32.83 -2.25
CA GLY A 1002 -15.00 32.24 -1.05
C GLY A 1002 -13.82 31.87 -0.16
N GLU A 1003 -13.92 32.13 1.13
CA GLU A 1003 -13.17 31.31 2.09
C GLU A 1003 -13.82 29.91 2.04
N SER A 1004 -13.57 29.13 0.99
CA SER A 1004 -13.70 27.67 1.06
C SER A 1004 -12.50 27.22 1.91
N ASP A 1005 -12.78 26.75 3.12
CA ASP A 1005 -11.76 26.23 4.03
C ASP A 1005 -11.36 24.78 3.65
N GLU A 1006 -12.00 24.19 2.62
CA GLU A 1006 -11.90 22.79 2.19
C GLU A 1006 -11.91 22.71 0.65
N CYS A 1007 -10.99 21.94 0.07
CA CYS A 1007 -10.73 21.84 -1.37
C CYS A 1007 -11.06 20.46 -1.95
N ILE A 1008 -10.95 19.41 -1.14
CA ILE A 1008 -11.30 18.03 -1.40
C ILE A 1008 -12.45 17.73 -0.44
N SER A 1009 -13.62 17.37 -0.98
CA SER A 1009 -14.83 17.24 -0.18
C SER A 1009 -14.69 16.17 0.91
N ASP A 1010 -15.19 16.46 2.12
CA ASP A 1010 -15.37 15.49 3.22
C ASP A 1010 -16.14 14.22 2.77
N GLU A 1011 -16.95 14.32 1.70
CA GLU A 1011 -17.40 13.18 0.91
C GLU A 1011 -16.28 12.81 -0.07
N ILE A 1012 -15.26 12.09 0.39
CA ILE A 1012 -14.53 11.20 -0.51
C ILE A 1012 -15.60 10.20 -0.95
N ASP A 1013 -16.28 10.49 -2.06
CA ASP A 1013 -17.17 9.54 -2.73
C ASP A 1013 -16.24 8.45 -3.25
N LEU A 1014 -15.93 7.51 -2.37
CA LEU A 1014 -15.56 6.15 -2.73
C LEU A 1014 -16.76 5.58 -3.50
N GLU A 1015 -17.05 6.09 -4.70
CA GLU A 1015 -17.68 5.32 -5.76
C GLU A 1015 -16.66 4.27 -6.18
N LEU A 1016 -16.40 3.34 -5.25
CA LEU A 1016 -15.83 2.05 -5.53
C LEU A 1016 -16.65 1.50 -6.69
N PRO A 1017 -16.03 1.14 -7.83
CA PRO A 1017 -16.74 0.53 -8.92
C PRO A 1017 -17.39 -0.74 -8.38
N VAL A 1018 -18.68 -0.67 -8.07
CA VAL A 1018 -19.42 -1.77 -7.46
C VAL A 1018 -19.44 -2.89 -8.49
N GLY A 1019 -18.59 -3.89 -8.27
CA GLY A 1019 -18.24 -4.91 -9.24
C GLY A 1019 -19.44 -5.54 -9.98
N GLY A 1020 -19.23 -5.74 -11.28
CA GLY A 1020 -19.98 -6.66 -12.13
C GLY A 1020 -19.30 -8.02 -12.22
#